data_AF-A0AAX6EDB0-F1
#
_entry.id   AF-A0AAX6EDB0-F1
#
_cell.length_a   1.000
_cell.length_b   1.000
_cell.length_c   1.000
_cell.angle_alpha   90.00
_cell.angle_beta   90.00
_cell.angle_gamma   90.00
#
_symmetry.space_group_name_H-M   'P 1'
#
loop_
_entity.id
_entity.type
_entity.pdbx_description
1 polymer ?
#
loop_
_entity_poly.entity_id
_entity_poly.type
_entity_poly.pdbx_seq_one_letter_code
_entity_poly.pdbx_strand_id
1 'polypeptide(L)'
;MLKPIRSSVLINSIMSHAFSKIDTNLLKTITDTKNLKLGKGFHCQMIISSQFDLILTNYLINLYAKCGDLNFARKVFNEMPERNVVSVSSLMAGYFHNGLPSEVFSVFRLMGFGRLLVRPNEYIFTTVLASCADIHALIEGRQCHAYVLKYGLLFHTYVRNALLHMYSRCSQVEDALVVFKTVLDFDIFSANSIINVFLEHECITEAKNVVRSMVAKIGLWDHITYVSVLSLAAASRDLILGCQAHGQTTKRCLEVNDFVRNATVDMYGKCGDVLSSQHAFLGARVRNVVLWTTVMAACTQNGFLEDALKLFLEMVTDGIQPNELTYAVILYSCAGLSVLRNGEAIYALVEKSGHKAHLPVGNALINMYSRCGTIEDAHRVFTTMLQKDIISWNSIISGYSHHGLGREVLEAFRTMLMGGVAPSYATFVGVLSACGHLGLVKEGFYYLNHLMRDFGIVPGIEHHTCLVGILSRAGLLDEAEKYMRYTHVEWDIVAWRTLLSGCRVHRNFRLGKKVAHHILQLDPHDVGTYILLSNIYARESQWDGVLDVRKLMRGRCVKKEPGVSWLQVRNEIHVFTSEDKQHPLINQICEKLEDLITRIKLIGYLPDSSSVLHDVEDEQKQEYLIYHSEKLAISFGLISLPSGAPIHVMKNLRVCADCHTAIKLISNVTGRKIIVRDANRFHCFNHGACSCNDYW
;
A
#
# COMPACT_ATOMS: atom_id res chain seq x y z
N MET A 1 48.36 7.56 36.32
CA MET A 1 49.72 7.11 35.95
C MET A 1 49.71 5.59 35.84
N LEU A 2 49.78 5.04 34.63
CA LEU A 2 50.27 3.68 34.32
C LEU A 2 50.54 3.70 32.81
N LYS A 3 51.82 3.72 32.44
CA LYS A 3 52.29 3.81 31.05
C LYS A 3 51.96 2.53 30.27
N PRO A 4 51.79 2.61 28.93
CA PRO A 4 51.74 1.42 28.08
C PRO A 4 53.13 0.78 28.05
N ILE A 5 53.26 -0.38 28.67
CA ILE A 5 54.48 -1.18 28.61
C ILE A 5 54.56 -1.80 27.21
N ARG A 6 55.72 -1.61 26.56
CA ARG A 6 56.07 -2.06 25.21
C ARG A 6 55.69 -3.52 24.96
N SER A 7 54.60 -3.75 24.23
CA SER A 7 54.12 -5.08 23.81
C SER A 7 54.91 -5.70 22.64
N SER A 8 55.75 -4.95 21.95
CA SER A 8 56.47 -5.46 20.76
C SER A 8 57.66 -6.37 21.09
N VAL A 9 58.29 -6.21 22.26
CA VAL A 9 59.50 -6.97 22.63
C VAL A 9 59.13 -8.30 23.31
N LEU A 10 58.01 -8.35 24.03
CA LEU A 10 57.51 -9.59 24.62
C LEU A 10 56.90 -10.53 23.56
N ILE A 11 56.25 -9.98 22.53
CA ILE A 11 55.71 -10.76 21.40
C ILE A 11 56.84 -11.40 20.58
N ASN A 12 57.95 -10.69 20.33
CA ASN A 12 59.08 -11.25 19.60
C ASN A 12 59.87 -12.30 20.39
N SER A 13 59.92 -12.18 21.72
CA SER A 13 60.52 -13.19 22.61
C SER A 13 59.69 -14.49 22.69
N ILE A 14 58.36 -14.37 22.59
CA ILE A 14 57.46 -15.53 22.52
C ILE A 14 57.52 -16.19 21.12
N MET A 15 57.74 -15.42 20.04
CA MET A 15 57.81 -15.95 18.67
C MET A 15 59.02 -16.86 18.40
N SER A 16 60.13 -16.77 19.15
CA SER A 16 61.27 -17.68 18.95
C SER A 16 61.17 -18.98 19.75
N HIS A 17 60.40 -19.00 20.85
CA HIS A 17 60.27 -20.18 21.72
C HIS A 17 58.93 -20.92 21.62
N ALA A 18 57.85 -20.30 21.13
CA ALA A 18 56.52 -20.91 21.05
C ALA A 18 56.25 -21.76 19.79
N PHE A 19 57.11 -21.68 18.77
CA PHE A 19 56.93 -22.39 17.49
C PHE A 19 57.73 -23.70 17.38
N SER A 20 58.16 -24.29 18.50
CA SER A 20 58.83 -25.61 18.48
C SER A 20 57.86 -26.78 18.25
N LYS A 21 56.53 -26.54 18.36
CA LYS A 21 55.49 -27.53 18.07
C LYS A 21 54.33 -26.86 17.33
N ILE A 22 54.02 -27.33 16.11
CA ILE A 22 52.83 -26.90 15.38
C ILE A 22 51.61 -27.48 16.10
N ASP A 23 50.85 -26.61 16.76
CA ASP A 23 49.66 -26.98 17.53
C ASP A 23 48.37 -26.46 16.85
N THR A 24 47.43 -27.36 16.61
CA THR A 24 46.08 -27.06 16.11
C THR A 24 45.32 -26.05 16.97
N ASN A 25 45.55 -26.02 18.30
CA ASN A 25 44.88 -25.07 19.20
C ASN A 25 45.37 -23.63 18.96
N LEU A 26 46.65 -23.46 18.64
CA LEU A 26 47.22 -22.15 18.34
C LEU A 26 46.62 -21.61 17.02
N LEU A 27 46.53 -22.45 15.99
CA LEU A 27 45.93 -22.06 14.70
C LEU A 27 44.43 -21.75 14.84
N LYS A 28 43.69 -22.51 15.65
CA LYS A 28 42.28 -22.22 15.98
C LYS A 28 42.14 -20.86 16.66
N THR A 29 42.99 -20.55 17.64
CA THR A 29 43.00 -19.25 18.33
C THR A 29 43.31 -18.09 17.39
N ILE A 30 44.26 -18.26 16.46
CA ILE A 30 44.58 -17.27 15.43
C ILE A 30 43.39 -17.07 14.48
N THR A 31 42.69 -18.15 14.13
CA THR A 31 41.50 -18.13 13.27
C THR A 31 40.34 -17.37 13.91
N ASP A 32 40.09 -17.58 15.19
CA ASP A 32 39.00 -16.92 15.90
C ASP A 32 39.29 -15.44 16.17
N THR A 33 40.57 -15.06 16.30
CA THR A 33 41.00 -13.66 16.39
C THR A 33 41.14 -12.94 15.04
N LYS A 34 40.88 -13.65 13.92
CA LYS A 34 41.01 -13.14 12.54
C LYS A 34 42.37 -12.46 12.25
N ASN A 35 43.44 -12.90 12.91
CA ASN A 35 44.76 -12.25 12.81
C ASN A 35 45.56 -12.79 11.61
N LEU A 36 45.39 -12.15 10.45
CA LEU A 36 46.02 -12.56 9.20
C LEU A 36 47.56 -12.57 9.23
N LYS A 37 48.18 -11.66 10.01
CA LYS A 37 49.65 -11.54 10.08
C LYS A 37 50.27 -12.74 10.82
N LEU A 38 49.71 -13.09 11.97
CA LEU A 38 50.12 -14.30 12.71
C LEU A 38 49.76 -15.57 11.93
N GLY A 39 48.62 -15.58 11.25
CA GLY A 39 48.20 -16.67 10.37
C GLY A 39 49.16 -16.95 9.22
N LYS A 40 49.62 -15.90 8.51
CA LYS A 40 50.65 -16.01 7.46
C LYS A 40 51.99 -16.49 8.04
N GLY A 41 52.37 -16.01 9.22
CA GLY A 41 53.58 -16.49 9.92
C GLY A 41 53.51 -17.98 10.26
N PHE A 42 52.37 -18.45 10.77
CA PHE A 42 52.11 -19.86 11.06
C PHE A 42 52.15 -20.72 9.79
N HIS A 43 51.53 -20.25 8.69
CA HIS A 43 51.55 -20.95 7.40
C HIS A 43 52.97 -21.05 6.81
N CYS A 44 53.78 -19.97 6.89
CA CYS A 44 55.18 -20.03 6.48
C CYS A 44 55.97 -21.07 7.29
N GLN A 45 55.74 -21.17 8.60
CA GLN A 45 56.40 -22.18 9.44
C GLN A 45 56.00 -23.61 9.06
N MET A 46 54.73 -23.84 8.70
CA MET A 46 54.28 -25.13 8.17
C MET A 46 55.02 -25.50 6.88
N ILE A 47 55.21 -24.54 5.96
CA ILE A 47 55.96 -24.75 4.71
C ILE A 47 57.42 -25.10 5.02
N ILE A 48 58.09 -24.34 5.89
CA ILE A 48 59.52 -24.55 6.23
C ILE A 48 59.73 -25.90 6.93
N SER A 49 58.82 -26.30 7.80
CA SER A 49 58.90 -27.57 8.54
C SER A 49 58.39 -28.79 7.76
N SER A 50 57.84 -28.59 6.56
CA SER A 50 57.17 -29.64 5.75
C SER A 50 56.08 -30.41 6.51
N GLN A 51 55.44 -29.79 7.50
CA GLN A 51 54.38 -30.38 8.31
C GLN A 51 53.01 -30.01 7.74
N PHE A 52 52.56 -30.81 6.77
CA PHE A 52 51.21 -30.71 6.21
C PHE A 52 50.40 -31.92 6.64
N ASP A 53 49.49 -31.70 7.57
CA ASP A 53 48.42 -32.64 7.88
C ASP A 53 47.07 -32.05 7.44
N LEU A 54 46.17 -32.91 6.99
CA LEU A 54 44.83 -32.61 6.49
C LEU A 54 44.05 -31.68 7.44
N ILE A 55 44.18 -31.89 8.75
CA ILE A 55 43.50 -31.09 9.78
C ILE A 55 44.06 -29.65 9.78
N LEU A 56 45.38 -29.49 9.80
CA LEU A 56 46.02 -28.18 9.83
C LEU A 56 45.73 -27.38 8.54
N THR A 57 45.74 -28.04 7.39
CA THR A 57 45.43 -27.39 6.11
C THR A 57 43.96 -26.97 6.02
N ASN A 58 43.03 -27.74 6.59
CA ASN A 58 41.62 -27.33 6.72
C ASN A 58 41.46 -26.08 7.58
N TYR A 59 42.18 -26.00 8.70
CA TYR A 59 42.18 -24.80 9.54
C TYR A 59 42.80 -23.58 8.83
N LEU A 60 43.82 -23.77 7.99
CA LEU A 60 44.38 -22.70 7.15
C LEU A 60 43.36 -22.16 6.14
N ILE A 61 42.59 -23.03 5.49
CA ILE A 61 41.51 -22.61 4.59
C ILE A 61 40.48 -21.75 5.35
N ASN A 62 40.03 -22.23 6.51
CA ASN A 62 39.07 -21.50 7.35
C ASN A 62 39.63 -20.15 7.86
N LEU A 63 40.90 -20.11 8.25
CA LEU A 63 41.62 -18.88 8.63
C LEU A 63 41.58 -17.85 7.50
N TYR A 64 42.08 -18.21 6.31
CA TYR A 64 42.14 -17.30 5.18
C TYR A 64 40.75 -16.83 4.75
N ALA A 65 39.75 -17.74 4.77
CA ALA A 65 38.36 -17.42 4.50
C ALA A 65 37.76 -16.42 5.50
N LYS A 66 37.94 -16.63 6.81
CA LYS A 66 37.45 -15.70 7.86
C LYS A 66 38.15 -14.34 7.82
N CYS A 67 39.39 -14.29 7.32
CA CYS A 67 40.15 -13.06 7.11
C CYS A 67 39.85 -12.37 5.76
N GLY A 68 39.01 -12.95 4.90
CA GLY A 68 38.64 -12.40 3.58
C GLY A 68 39.68 -12.61 2.47
N ASP A 69 40.78 -13.32 2.72
CA ASP A 69 41.82 -13.63 1.71
C ASP A 69 41.47 -14.92 0.96
N LEU A 70 40.37 -14.87 0.20
CA LEU A 70 39.77 -16.04 -0.47
C LEU A 70 40.67 -16.64 -1.56
N ASN A 71 41.53 -15.83 -2.18
CA ASN A 71 42.49 -16.29 -3.17
C ASN A 71 43.53 -17.22 -2.54
N PHE A 72 44.06 -16.85 -1.37
CA PHE A 72 44.95 -17.73 -0.61
C PHE A 72 44.22 -18.96 -0.08
N ALA A 73 42.98 -18.82 0.41
CA ALA A 73 42.17 -19.97 0.84
C ALA A 73 42.00 -20.98 -0.31
N ARG A 74 41.70 -20.50 -1.52
CA ARG A 74 41.56 -21.34 -2.72
C ARG A 74 42.89 -21.94 -3.17
N LYS A 75 43.99 -21.19 -3.07
CA LYS A 75 45.33 -21.70 -3.38
C LYS A 75 45.71 -22.86 -2.46
N VAL A 76 45.56 -22.67 -1.15
CA VAL A 76 45.80 -23.71 -0.15
C VAL A 76 44.96 -24.95 -0.46
N PHE A 77 43.66 -24.78 -0.74
CA PHE A 77 42.77 -25.89 -1.14
C PHE A 77 43.22 -26.62 -2.42
N ASN A 78 43.69 -25.88 -3.43
CA ASN A 78 44.16 -26.46 -4.69
C ASN A 78 45.48 -27.23 -4.52
N GLU A 79 46.35 -26.82 -3.59
CA GLU A 79 47.63 -27.47 -3.30
C GLU A 79 47.51 -28.70 -2.39
N MET A 80 46.33 -28.98 -1.83
CA MET A 80 46.09 -30.17 -1.01
C MET A 80 46.22 -31.47 -1.82
N PRO A 81 47.05 -32.44 -1.37
CA PRO A 81 47.18 -33.74 -2.03
C PRO A 81 45.93 -34.60 -1.84
N GLU A 82 45.36 -34.58 -0.62
CA GLU A 82 44.09 -35.23 -0.29
C GLU A 82 43.09 -34.20 0.22
N ARG A 83 41.83 -34.33 -0.19
CA ARG A 83 40.73 -33.44 0.19
C ARG A 83 39.60 -34.25 0.77
N ASN A 84 39.03 -33.78 1.87
CA ASN A 84 37.86 -34.38 2.50
C ASN A 84 36.68 -33.40 2.52
N VAL A 85 35.53 -33.84 3.03
CA VAL A 85 34.32 -32.99 3.10
C VAL A 85 34.58 -31.70 3.88
N VAL A 86 35.41 -31.75 4.94
CA VAL A 86 35.75 -30.59 5.77
C VAL A 86 36.47 -29.53 4.95
N SER A 87 37.50 -29.90 4.18
CA SER A 87 38.24 -28.98 3.30
C SER A 87 37.32 -28.21 2.33
N VAL A 88 36.34 -28.91 1.76
CA VAL A 88 35.37 -28.35 0.81
C VAL A 88 34.36 -27.46 1.53
N SER A 89 33.81 -27.93 2.64
CA SER A 89 32.84 -27.19 3.44
C SER A 89 33.40 -25.87 3.98
N SER A 90 34.65 -25.86 4.48
CA SER A 90 35.33 -24.64 4.95
C SER A 90 35.54 -23.63 3.83
N LEU A 91 35.91 -24.09 2.63
CA LEU A 91 36.06 -23.20 1.47
C LEU A 91 34.71 -22.62 1.02
N MET A 92 33.67 -23.46 0.90
CA MET A 92 32.32 -23.04 0.50
C MET A 92 31.70 -22.07 1.50
N ALA A 93 31.80 -22.34 2.80
CA ALA A 93 31.35 -21.42 3.84
C ALA A 93 32.09 -20.08 3.77
N GLY A 94 33.39 -20.12 3.44
CA GLY A 94 34.20 -18.93 3.17
C GLY A 94 33.66 -18.09 2.02
N TYR A 95 33.36 -18.70 0.88
CA TYR A 95 32.74 -17.99 -0.26
C TYR A 95 31.35 -17.45 0.08
N PHE A 96 30.51 -18.24 0.74
CA PHE A 96 29.17 -17.84 1.15
C PHE A 96 29.17 -16.60 2.05
N HIS A 97 29.96 -16.63 3.14
CA HIS A 97 30.01 -15.51 4.09
C HIS A 97 30.64 -14.22 3.51
N ASN A 98 31.34 -14.32 2.38
CA ASN A 98 31.87 -13.16 1.66
C ASN A 98 31.01 -12.77 0.44
N GLY A 99 29.78 -13.30 0.32
CA GLY A 99 28.82 -12.91 -0.71
C GLY A 99 29.15 -13.41 -2.12
N LEU A 100 29.83 -14.55 -2.26
CA LEU A 100 30.21 -15.16 -3.54
C LEU A 100 29.48 -16.49 -3.78
N PRO A 101 28.14 -16.50 -3.95
CA PRO A 101 27.36 -17.73 -4.13
C PRO A 101 27.72 -18.48 -5.42
N SER A 102 28.16 -17.80 -6.47
CA SER A 102 28.62 -18.43 -7.72
C SER A 102 29.80 -19.37 -7.51
N GLU A 103 30.74 -19.00 -6.64
CA GLU A 103 31.90 -19.84 -6.30
C GLU A 103 31.51 -21.03 -5.43
N VAL A 104 30.47 -20.91 -4.61
CA VAL A 104 29.89 -22.04 -3.88
C VAL A 104 29.39 -23.10 -4.87
N PHE A 105 28.65 -22.69 -5.91
CA PHE A 105 28.20 -23.61 -6.96
C PHE A 105 29.36 -24.17 -7.79
N SER A 106 30.41 -23.38 -8.05
CA SER A 106 31.60 -23.82 -8.79
C SER A 106 32.28 -24.98 -8.07
N VAL A 107 32.47 -24.85 -6.75
CA VAL A 107 33.06 -25.90 -5.89
C VAL A 107 32.12 -27.10 -5.75
N PHE A 108 30.81 -26.88 -5.59
CA PHE A 108 29.83 -27.97 -5.49
C PHE A 108 29.80 -28.84 -6.76
N ARG A 109 29.89 -28.24 -7.95
CA ARG A 109 29.98 -28.97 -9.22
C ARG A 109 31.24 -29.84 -9.29
N LEU A 110 32.38 -29.40 -8.73
CA LEU A 110 33.60 -30.21 -8.68
C LEU A 110 33.41 -31.51 -7.88
N MET A 111 32.52 -31.50 -6.87
CA MET A 111 32.13 -32.72 -6.14
C MET A 111 31.22 -33.63 -7.00
N GLY A 112 30.27 -33.05 -7.75
CA GLY A 112 29.26 -33.80 -8.52
C GLY A 112 29.79 -34.51 -9.77
N PHE A 113 30.81 -33.97 -10.44
CA PHE A 113 31.37 -34.56 -11.68
C PHE A 113 32.47 -35.63 -11.44
N GLY A 114 32.59 -36.17 -10.22
CA GLY A 114 33.57 -37.21 -9.90
C GLY A 114 35.03 -36.76 -9.91
N ARG A 115 35.31 -35.45 -10.01
CA ARG A 115 36.67 -34.88 -9.92
C ARG A 115 37.19 -34.86 -8.48
N LEU A 116 36.28 -34.86 -7.50
CA LEU A 116 36.57 -35.10 -6.09
C LEU A 116 35.85 -36.38 -5.67
N LEU A 117 36.57 -37.34 -5.08
CA LEU A 117 36.01 -38.60 -4.56
C LEU A 117 35.29 -38.41 -3.21
N VAL A 118 34.61 -37.26 -3.03
CA VAL A 118 34.03 -36.82 -1.76
C VAL A 118 32.54 -36.60 -1.94
N ARG A 119 31.71 -37.33 -1.19
CA ARG A 119 30.25 -37.17 -1.23
C ARG A 119 29.82 -35.94 -0.42
N PRO A 120 28.87 -35.13 -0.94
CA PRO A 120 28.27 -34.06 -0.16
C PRO A 120 27.55 -34.60 1.07
N ASN A 121 27.78 -33.95 2.22
CA ASN A 121 27.09 -34.22 3.47
C ASN A 121 26.12 -33.09 3.81
N GLU A 122 25.50 -33.18 4.97
CA GLU A 122 24.57 -32.21 5.53
C GLU A 122 25.05 -30.73 5.50
N TYR A 123 26.33 -30.44 5.79
CA TYR A 123 26.91 -29.10 5.89
C TYR A 123 27.17 -28.48 4.51
N ILE A 124 27.50 -29.32 3.53
CA ILE A 124 27.60 -28.88 2.13
C ILE A 124 26.23 -28.43 1.65
N PHE A 125 25.18 -29.24 1.89
CA PHE A 125 23.83 -28.89 1.45
C PHE A 125 23.26 -27.65 2.12
N THR A 126 23.51 -27.41 3.41
CA THR A 126 23.06 -26.16 4.03
C THR A 126 23.69 -24.94 3.38
N THR A 127 24.98 -25.00 3.06
CA THR A 127 25.70 -23.88 2.41
C THR A 127 25.21 -23.66 0.97
N VAL A 128 24.98 -24.73 0.21
CA VAL A 128 24.45 -24.66 -1.17
C VAL A 128 23.02 -24.12 -1.17
N LEU A 129 22.15 -24.63 -0.30
CA LEU A 129 20.75 -24.19 -0.21
C LEU A 129 20.64 -22.74 0.24
N ALA A 130 21.47 -22.31 1.20
CA ALA A 130 21.57 -20.90 1.58
C ALA A 130 22.02 -20.03 0.40
N SER A 131 23.00 -20.48 -0.37
CA SER A 131 23.43 -19.78 -1.59
C SER A 131 22.31 -19.72 -2.64
N CYS A 132 21.53 -20.80 -2.83
CA CYS A 132 20.34 -20.79 -3.69
C CYS A 132 19.32 -19.76 -3.22
N ALA A 133 19.12 -19.63 -1.91
CA ALA A 133 18.20 -18.68 -1.30
C ALA A 133 18.61 -17.22 -1.57
N ASP A 134 19.91 -16.91 -1.51
CA ASP A 134 20.43 -15.56 -1.76
C ASP A 134 20.25 -15.11 -3.21
N ILE A 135 20.46 -16.02 -4.16
CA ILE A 135 20.32 -15.72 -5.60
C ILE A 135 18.95 -16.13 -6.19
N HIS A 136 18.01 -16.58 -5.37
CA HIS A 136 16.68 -17.03 -5.78
C HIS A 136 16.70 -18.15 -6.84
N ALA A 137 17.70 -19.06 -6.76
CA ALA A 137 17.91 -20.15 -7.71
C ALA A 137 17.02 -21.37 -7.41
N LEU A 138 15.74 -21.26 -7.79
CA LEU A 138 14.73 -22.28 -7.50
C LEU A 138 15.01 -23.64 -8.16
N ILE A 139 15.52 -23.65 -9.40
CA ILE A 139 15.73 -24.89 -10.17
C ILE A 139 16.85 -25.72 -9.52
N GLU A 140 17.99 -25.08 -9.24
CA GLU A 140 19.12 -25.67 -8.54
C GLU A 140 18.73 -26.09 -7.12
N GLY A 141 17.92 -25.27 -6.43
CA GLY A 141 17.34 -25.60 -5.13
C GLY A 141 16.51 -26.89 -5.15
N ARG A 142 15.65 -27.09 -6.15
CA ARG A 142 14.86 -28.33 -6.33
C ARG A 142 15.74 -29.54 -6.63
N GLN A 143 16.80 -29.38 -7.42
CA GLN A 143 17.76 -30.46 -7.66
C GLN A 143 18.45 -30.88 -6.36
N CYS A 144 18.86 -29.90 -5.54
CA CYS A 144 19.43 -30.16 -4.22
C CYS A 144 18.42 -30.84 -3.29
N HIS A 145 17.16 -30.41 -3.28
CA HIS A 145 16.08 -31.03 -2.51
C HIS A 145 15.88 -32.51 -2.90
N ALA A 146 15.83 -32.83 -4.19
CA ALA A 146 15.72 -34.21 -4.66
C ALA A 146 16.91 -35.08 -4.18
N TYR A 147 18.13 -34.54 -4.17
CA TYR A 147 19.29 -35.23 -3.61
C TYR A 147 19.14 -35.44 -2.09
N VAL A 148 18.79 -34.39 -1.35
CA VAL A 148 18.57 -34.44 0.11
C VAL A 148 17.55 -35.51 0.48
N LEU A 149 16.46 -35.64 -0.28
CA LEU A 149 15.47 -36.70 -0.13
C LEU A 149 16.05 -38.08 -0.44
N LYS A 150 16.71 -38.24 -1.59
CA LYS A 150 17.27 -39.52 -2.04
C LYS A 150 18.24 -40.15 -1.04
N TYR A 151 19.02 -39.34 -0.33
CA TYR A 151 20.02 -39.80 0.62
C TYR A 151 19.60 -39.66 2.09
N GLY A 152 18.33 -39.31 2.37
CA GLY A 152 17.80 -39.22 3.72
C GLY A 152 18.40 -38.07 4.56
N LEU A 153 19.01 -37.07 3.93
CA LEU A 153 19.58 -35.93 4.66
C LEU A 153 18.51 -34.99 5.24
N LEU A 154 17.24 -35.16 4.83
CA LEU A 154 16.10 -34.37 5.29
C LEU A 154 15.80 -34.56 6.78
N PHE A 155 16.23 -35.66 7.39
CA PHE A 155 16.05 -35.92 8.83
C PHE A 155 16.94 -35.03 9.71
N HIS A 156 17.95 -34.36 9.14
CA HIS A 156 18.74 -33.37 9.85
C HIS A 156 18.02 -32.03 9.90
N THR A 157 17.67 -31.58 11.10
CA THR A 157 16.93 -30.33 11.37
C THR A 157 17.47 -29.12 10.60
N TYR A 158 18.80 -28.93 10.58
CA TYR A 158 19.42 -27.77 9.93
C TYR A 158 19.40 -27.86 8.39
N VAL A 159 19.41 -29.06 7.80
CA VAL A 159 19.22 -29.25 6.35
C VAL A 159 17.79 -28.92 5.95
N ARG A 160 16.82 -29.41 6.74
CA ARG A 160 15.40 -29.07 6.57
C ARG A 160 15.15 -27.56 6.70
N ASN A 161 15.74 -26.91 7.71
CA ASN A 161 15.62 -25.47 7.92
C ASN A 161 16.20 -24.68 6.73
N ALA A 162 17.34 -25.12 6.18
CA ALA A 162 17.94 -24.53 4.98
C ALA A 162 17.05 -24.70 3.73
N LEU A 163 16.38 -25.85 3.58
CA LEU A 163 15.41 -26.09 2.51
C LEU A 163 14.18 -25.17 2.65
N LEU A 164 13.60 -25.08 3.85
CA LEU A 164 12.46 -24.21 4.12
C LEU A 164 12.80 -22.74 3.86
N HIS A 165 13.98 -22.29 4.30
CA HIS A 165 14.48 -20.95 4.02
C HIS A 165 14.69 -20.72 2.52
N MET A 166 15.25 -21.69 1.79
CA MET A 166 15.43 -21.58 0.34
C MET A 166 14.11 -21.44 -0.40
N TYR A 167 13.13 -22.30 -0.10
CA TYR A 167 11.80 -22.22 -0.70
C TYR A 167 11.04 -20.95 -0.30
N SER A 168 11.23 -20.49 0.94
CA SER A 168 10.72 -19.20 1.40
C SER A 168 11.25 -18.05 0.55
N ARG A 169 12.58 -17.95 0.40
CA ARG A 169 13.23 -16.90 -0.40
C ARG A 169 12.88 -16.98 -1.88
N CYS A 170 12.59 -18.17 -2.40
CA CYS A 170 12.16 -18.37 -3.79
C CYS A 170 10.63 -18.26 -3.98
N SER A 171 9.87 -17.86 -2.96
CA SER A 171 8.41 -17.69 -3.03
C SER A 171 7.66 -18.94 -3.50
N GLN A 172 8.07 -20.14 -3.04
CA GLN A 172 7.46 -21.41 -3.44
C GLN A 172 6.83 -22.16 -2.27
N VAL A 173 5.53 -21.90 -2.07
CA VAL A 173 4.74 -22.38 -0.92
C VAL A 173 4.51 -23.88 -0.94
N GLU A 174 4.18 -24.45 -2.11
CA GLU A 174 3.82 -25.87 -2.24
C GLU A 174 5.00 -26.78 -1.87
N ASP A 175 6.19 -26.47 -2.36
CA ASP A 175 7.39 -27.26 -2.05
C ASP A 175 7.78 -27.11 -0.57
N ALA A 176 7.65 -25.90 0.00
CA ALA A 176 7.88 -25.65 1.42
C ALA A 176 6.89 -26.46 2.31
N LEU A 177 5.63 -26.57 1.88
CA LEU A 177 4.59 -27.37 2.53
C LEU A 177 4.93 -28.86 2.52
N VAL A 178 5.42 -29.37 1.39
CA VAL A 178 5.86 -30.77 1.28
C VAL A 178 7.00 -31.03 2.26
N VAL A 179 8.02 -30.17 2.28
CA VAL A 179 9.15 -30.26 3.24
C VAL A 179 8.65 -30.22 4.68
N PHE A 180 7.71 -29.33 5.01
CA PHE A 180 7.19 -29.21 6.37
C PHE A 180 6.39 -30.44 6.80
N LYS A 181 5.55 -31.01 5.92
CA LYS A 181 4.70 -32.17 6.23
C LYS A 181 5.45 -33.50 6.28
N THR A 182 6.59 -33.61 5.61
CA THR A 182 7.37 -34.87 5.54
C THR A 182 7.98 -35.30 6.87
N VAL A 183 8.06 -34.45 7.89
CA VAL A 183 8.61 -34.81 9.22
C VAL A 183 7.65 -34.40 10.34
N LEU A 184 7.36 -35.33 11.25
CA LEU A 184 6.40 -35.13 12.36
C LEU A 184 6.88 -34.15 13.45
N ASP A 185 8.19 -33.95 13.56
CA ASP A 185 8.83 -33.07 14.55
C ASP A 185 9.46 -31.85 13.89
N PHE A 186 8.89 -30.67 14.10
CA PHE A 186 9.43 -29.38 13.67
C PHE A 186 9.87 -28.54 14.87
N ASP A 187 10.91 -27.74 14.70
CA ASP A 187 11.39 -26.79 15.70
C ASP A 187 10.75 -25.41 15.52
N ILE A 188 11.00 -24.50 16.47
CA ILE A 188 10.50 -23.11 16.44
C ILE A 188 10.93 -22.40 15.15
N PHE A 189 12.17 -22.63 14.70
CA PHE A 189 12.69 -22.00 13.48
C PHE A 189 11.94 -22.44 12.21
N SER A 190 11.73 -23.76 12.05
CA SER A 190 10.93 -24.32 10.94
C SER A 190 9.53 -23.71 10.91
N ALA A 191 8.90 -23.61 12.08
CA ALA A 191 7.54 -23.11 12.22
C ALA A 191 7.44 -21.61 11.93
N ASN A 192 8.36 -20.79 12.45
CA ASN A 192 8.38 -19.35 12.16
C ASN A 192 8.64 -19.08 10.68
N SER A 193 9.56 -19.84 10.07
CA SER A 193 9.85 -19.72 8.64
C SER A 193 8.60 -20.01 7.79
N ILE A 194 7.90 -21.12 8.06
CA ILE A 194 6.72 -21.48 7.25
C ILE A 194 5.53 -20.55 7.52
N ILE A 195 5.34 -20.06 8.75
CA ILE A 195 4.31 -19.04 9.04
C ILE A 195 4.57 -17.79 8.20
N ASN A 196 5.80 -17.30 8.15
CA ASN A 196 6.14 -16.12 7.36
C ASN A 196 5.93 -16.38 5.85
N VAL A 197 6.29 -17.56 5.33
CA VAL A 197 5.99 -17.95 3.93
C VAL A 197 4.50 -17.90 3.64
N PHE A 198 3.68 -18.46 4.53
CA PHE A 198 2.23 -18.43 4.35
C PHE A 198 1.66 -17.01 4.44
N LEU A 199 2.23 -16.14 5.28
CA LEU A 199 1.84 -14.74 5.35
C LEU A 199 2.18 -13.98 4.08
N GLU A 200 3.36 -14.21 3.49
CA GLU A 200 3.79 -13.61 2.22
C GLU A 200 2.88 -13.97 1.04
N HIS A 201 2.20 -15.12 1.10
CA HIS A 201 1.32 -15.63 0.05
C HIS A 201 -0.16 -15.66 0.45
N GLU A 202 -0.53 -14.93 1.52
CA GLU A 202 -1.91 -14.81 2.01
C GLU A 202 -2.61 -16.15 2.35
N CYS A 203 -1.84 -17.21 2.60
CA CYS A 203 -2.32 -18.55 2.99
C CYS A 203 -2.61 -18.63 4.51
N ILE A 204 -3.55 -17.81 4.96
CA ILE A 204 -3.83 -17.56 6.38
C ILE A 204 -4.26 -18.83 7.13
N THR A 205 -5.04 -19.70 6.49
CA THR A 205 -5.57 -20.94 7.09
C THR A 205 -4.48 -21.92 7.48
N GLU A 206 -3.50 -22.10 6.60
CA GLU A 206 -2.35 -22.98 6.77
C GLU A 206 -1.46 -22.44 7.90
N ALA A 207 -1.21 -21.13 7.92
CA ALA A 207 -0.47 -20.47 8.99
C ALA A 207 -1.12 -20.69 10.37
N LYS A 208 -2.45 -20.54 10.47
CA LYS A 208 -3.18 -20.81 11.72
C LYS A 208 -3.05 -22.27 12.16
N ASN A 209 -3.02 -23.22 11.23
CA ASN A 209 -2.84 -24.64 11.55
C ASN A 209 -1.43 -24.95 12.07
N VAL A 210 -0.40 -24.27 11.57
CA VAL A 210 0.96 -24.36 12.11
C VAL A 210 1.01 -23.83 13.54
N VAL A 211 0.41 -22.65 13.81
CA VAL A 211 0.36 -22.08 15.16
C VAL A 211 -0.36 -23.02 16.14
N ARG A 212 -1.50 -23.61 15.76
CA ARG A 212 -2.19 -24.63 16.59
C ARG A 212 -1.29 -25.81 16.92
N SER A 213 -0.52 -26.28 15.93
CA SER A 213 0.43 -27.37 16.11
C SER A 213 1.59 -26.96 17.04
N MET A 214 2.06 -25.71 16.95
CA MET A 214 3.07 -25.15 17.87
C MET A 214 2.55 -25.09 19.30
N VAL A 215 1.31 -24.66 19.55
CA VAL A 215 0.72 -24.62 20.90
C VAL A 215 0.69 -26.03 21.53
N ALA A 216 0.38 -27.06 20.73
CA ALA A 216 0.31 -28.44 21.21
C ALA A 216 1.69 -29.08 21.47
N LYS A 217 2.70 -28.75 20.65
CA LYS A 217 4.01 -29.42 20.65
C LYS A 217 5.14 -28.63 21.31
N ILE A 218 5.04 -27.29 21.37
CA ILE A 218 6.11 -26.37 21.77
C ILE A 218 5.61 -25.43 22.87
N GLY A 219 6.02 -25.67 24.12
CA GLY A 219 5.53 -24.91 25.29
C GLY A 219 6.17 -23.52 25.53
N LEU A 220 7.36 -23.26 24.97
CA LEU A 220 8.09 -22.00 25.17
C LEU A 220 8.41 -21.34 23.82
N TRP A 221 7.74 -20.23 23.54
CA TRP A 221 7.98 -19.40 22.36
C TRP A 221 8.95 -18.27 22.67
N ASP A 222 9.80 -17.96 21.69
CA ASP A 222 10.68 -16.81 21.70
C ASP A 222 9.96 -15.55 21.16
N HIS A 223 10.65 -14.41 21.21
CA HIS A 223 10.11 -13.14 20.72
C HIS A 223 9.80 -13.17 19.21
N ILE A 224 10.58 -13.88 18.41
CA ILE A 224 10.38 -14.03 16.96
C ILE A 224 9.05 -14.74 16.68
N THR A 225 8.77 -15.80 17.43
CA THR A 225 7.52 -16.55 17.32
C THR A 225 6.31 -15.68 17.61
N TYR A 226 6.34 -14.88 18.69
CA TYR A 226 5.24 -13.97 19.00
C TYR A 226 5.08 -12.88 17.94
N VAL A 227 6.16 -12.37 17.36
CA VAL A 227 6.09 -11.44 16.22
C VAL A 227 5.36 -12.10 15.04
N SER A 228 5.75 -13.31 14.63
CA SER A 228 5.09 -14.04 13.53
C SER A 228 3.61 -14.33 13.83
N VAL A 229 3.25 -14.68 15.08
CA VAL A 229 1.85 -14.91 15.48
C VAL A 229 1.03 -13.61 15.50
N LEU A 230 1.60 -12.51 15.99
CA LEU A 230 0.94 -11.20 15.97
C LEU A 230 0.75 -10.71 14.53
N SER A 231 1.75 -10.89 13.65
CA SER A 231 1.63 -10.59 12.22
C SER A 231 0.55 -11.44 11.55
N LEU A 232 0.40 -12.72 11.93
CA LEU A 232 -0.69 -13.58 11.47
C LEU A 232 -2.06 -13.11 11.97
N ALA A 233 -2.17 -12.73 13.24
CA ALA A 233 -3.39 -12.14 13.78
C ALA A 233 -3.76 -10.86 13.01
N ALA A 234 -2.77 -10.01 12.71
CA ALA A 234 -2.93 -8.79 11.94
C ALA A 234 -3.40 -9.05 10.50
N ALA A 235 -2.75 -9.98 9.79
CA ALA A 235 -3.11 -10.35 8.41
C ALA A 235 -4.49 -10.99 8.31
N SER A 236 -4.87 -11.77 9.34
CA SER A 236 -6.17 -12.44 9.41
C SER A 236 -7.28 -11.63 10.07
N ARG A 237 -6.97 -10.41 10.53
CA ARG A 237 -7.84 -9.55 11.36
C ARG A 237 -8.47 -10.30 12.54
N ASP A 238 -7.72 -11.23 13.13
CA ASP A 238 -8.14 -12.08 14.24
C ASP A 238 -7.72 -11.44 15.57
N LEU A 239 -8.56 -10.52 16.05
CA LEU A 239 -8.31 -9.79 17.29
C LEU A 239 -8.18 -10.71 18.51
N ILE A 240 -8.89 -11.84 18.52
CA ILE A 240 -8.85 -12.79 19.64
C ILE A 240 -7.47 -13.43 19.74
N LEU A 241 -6.96 -13.96 18.61
CA LEU A 241 -5.61 -14.51 18.55
C LEU A 241 -4.55 -13.47 18.93
N GLY A 242 -4.72 -12.24 18.44
CA GLY A 242 -3.85 -11.11 18.75
C GLY A 242 -3.81 -10.77 20.23
N CYS A 243 -4.97 -10.67 20.89
CA CYS A 243 -5.08 -10.42 22.33
C CYS A 243 -4.49 -11.56 23.17
N GLN A 244 -4.68 -12.82 22.76
CA GLN A 244 -4.06 -13.97 23.42
C GLN A 244 -2.53 -13.92 23.34
N ALA A 245 -1.99 -13.64 22.15
CA ALA A 245 -0.56 -13.49 21.94
C ALA A 245 0.00 -12.31 22.74
N HIS A 246 -0.65 -11.14 22.69
CA HIS A 246 -0.24 -9.96 23.44
C HIS A 246 -0.22 -10.24 24.95
N GLY A 247 -1.28 -10.82 25.52
CA GLY A 247 -1.31 -11.17 26.94
C GLY A 247 -0.19 -12.12 27.38
N GLN A 248 0.22 -13.06 26.52
CA GLN A 248 1.39 -13.91 26.77
C GLN A 248 2.71 -13.12 26.71
N THR A 249 2.84 -12.18 25.76
CA THR A 249 4.03 -11.31 25.68
C THR A 249 4.16 -10.42 26.91
N THR A 250 3.04 -9.89 27.44
CA THR A 250 3.00 -9.12 28.69
C THR A 250 3.42 -9.98 29.87
N LYS A 251 2.83 -11.18 30.02
CA LYS A 251 3.14 -12.12 31.11
C LYS A 251 4.61 -12.52 31.14
N ARG A 252 5.27 -12.58 29.98
CA ARG A 252 6.67 -12.97 29.83
C ARG A 252 7.63 -11.78 29.74
N CYS A 253 7.15 -10.55 29.90
CA CYS A 253 7.93 -9.32 29.78
C CYS A 253 8.66 -9.17 28.43
N LEU A 254 8.11 -9.75 27.35
CA LEU A 254 8.69 -9.67 26.01
C LEU A 254 8.44 -8.32 25.32
N GLU A 255 7.55 -7.49 25.86
CA GLU A 255 7.20 -6.19 25.27
C GLU A 255 8.29 -5.11 25.39
N VAL A 256 9.40 -5.43 26.07
CA VAL A 256 10.63 -4.60 26.07
C VAL A 256 11.33 -4.71 24.71
N ASN A 257 11.07 -5.78 23.95
CA ASN A 257 11.60 -5.94 22.61
C ASN A 257 10.82 -5.07 21.60
N ASP A 258 11.54 -4.23 20.86
CA ASP A 258 10.98 -3.30 19.88
C ASP A 258 10.17 -4.00 18.79
N PHE A 259 10.59 -5.19 18.33
CA PHE A 259 9.89 -5.93 17.28
C PHE A 259 8.54 -6.46 17.78
N VAL A 260 8.49 -7.00 19.00
CA VAL A 260 7.24 -7.46 19.62
C VAL A 260 6.29 -6.27 19.80
N ARG A 261 6.79 -5.15 20.33
CA ARG A 261 6.01 -3.93 20.53
C ARG A 261 5.42 -3.41 19.22
N ASN A 262 6.24 -3.33 18.17
CA ASN A 262 5.81 -2.87 16.86
C ASN A 262 4.76 -3.81 16.23
N ALA A 263 4.96 -5.12 16.34
CA ALA A 263 4.01 -6.12 15.87
C ALA A 263 2.67 -6.05 16.62
N THR A 264 2.67 -5.75 17.92
CA THR A 264 1.45 -5.53 18.71
C THR A 264 0.67 -4.31 18.23
N VAL A 265 1.35 -3.18 17.98
CA VAL A 265 0.72 -1.94 17.48
C VAL A 265 0.11 -2.18 16.08
N ASP A 266 0.85 -2.83 15.17
CA ASP A 266 0.38 -3.19 13.83
C ASP A 266 -0.82 -4.14 13.89
N MET A 267 -0.78 -5.15 14.77
CA MET A 267 -1.86 -6.11 14.96
C MET A 267 -3.16 -5.43 15.37
N TYR A 268 -3.14 -4.61 16.41
CA TYR A 268 -4.33 -3.88 16.84
C TYR A 268 -4.83 -2.92 15.77
N GLY A 269 -3.91 -2.22 15.08
CA GLY A 269 -4.24 -1.33 13.97
C GLY A 269 -4.99 -2.04 12.84
N LYS A 270 -4.46 -3.17 12.35
CA LYS A 270 -5.09 -3.94 11.27
C LYS A 270 -6.39 -4.63 11.69
N CYS A 271 -6.57 -4.90 12.98
CA CYS A 271 -7.82 -5.41 13.53
C CYS A 271 -8.88 -4.32 13.81
N GLY A 272 -8.53 -3.05 13.62
CA GLY A 272 -9.42 -1.90 13.82
C GLY A 272 -9.54 -1.39 15.26
N ASP A 273 -8.79 -1.96 16.21
CA ASP A 273 -8.74 -1.50 17.60
C ASP A 273 -7.62 -0.46 17.78
N VAL A 274 -7.87 0.75 17.27
CA VAL A 274 -6.90 1.86 17.30
C VAL A 274 -6.59 2.29 18.74
N LEU A 275 -7.53 2.18 19.67
CA LEU A 275 -7.31 2.55 21.07
C LEU A 275 -6.27 1.65 21.73
N SER A 276 -6.39 0.33 21.56
CA SER A 276 -5.38 -0.61 22.06
C SER A 276 -4.04 -0.45 21.36
N SER A 277 -4.04 -0.11 20.06
CA SER A 277 -2.83 0.22 19.30
C SER A 277 -2.10 1.43 19.89
N GLN A 278 -2.83 2.52 20.17
CA GLN A 278 -2.30 3.73 20.81
C GLN A 278 -1.84 3.46 22.25
N HIS A 279 -2.57 2.67 23.02
CA HIS A 279 -2.17 2.29 24.39
C HIS A 279 -0.86 1.49 24.39
N ALA A 280 -0.72 0.50 23.49
CA ALA A 280 0.51 -0.26 23.32
C ALA A 280 1.69 0.64 22.91
N PHE A 281 1.45 1.61 22.03
CA PHE A 281 2.42 2.64 21.63
C PHE A 281 2.86 3.52 22.81
N LEU A 282 1.91 4.05 23.60
CA LEU A 282 2.21 4.93 24.73
C LEU A 282 3.05 4.23 25.80
N GLY A 283 2.82 2.93 26.02
CA GLY A 283 3.58 2.09 26.96
C GLY A 283 5.02 1.76 26.52
N ALA A 284 5.45 2.13 25.32
CA ALA A 284 6.81 1.88 24.85
C ALA A 284 7.82 2.83 25.53
N ARG A 285 8.94 2.28 26.03
CA ARG A 285 10.02 3.07 26.66
C ARG A 285 10.84 3.86 25.66
N VAL A 286 11.07 3.28 24.49
CA VAL A 286 11.79 3.90 23.37
C VAL A 286 10.89 3.84 22.15
N ARG A 287 10.62 5.00 21.54
CA ARG A 287 9.75 5.11 20.38
C ARG A 287 10.62 5.43 19.17
N ASN A 288 11.02 4.38 18.44
CA ASN A 288 11.78 4.53 17.21
C ASN A 288 10.86 4.97 16.05
N VAL A 289 11.47 5.39 14.93
CA VAL A 289 10.74 5.84 13.72
C VAL A 289 9.72 4.82 13.21
N VAL A 290 10.02 3.53 13.34
CA VAL A 290 9.15 2.44 12.86
C VAL A 290 7.88 2.36 13.71
N LEU A 291 8.01 2.45 15.03
CA LEU A 291 6.87 2.40 15.95
C LEU A 291 5.95 3.60 15.78
N TRP A 292 6.51 4.81 15.63
CA TRP A 292 5.76 6.02 15.27
C TRP A 292 5.01 5.87 13.95
N THR A 293 5.69 5.38 12.91
CA THR A 293 5.08 5.16 11.59
C THR A 293 3.95 4.14 11.66
N THR A 294 4.11 3.08 12.46
CA THR A 294 3.11 2.01 12.60
C THR A 294 1.85 2.50 13.31
N VAL A 295 1.96 3.26 14.41
CA VAL A 295 0.78 3.82 15.08
C VAL A 295 0.06 4.86 14.21
N MET A 296 0.80 5.68 13.46
CA MET A 296 0.20 6.62 12.51
C MET A 296 -0.52 5.89 11.38
N ALA A 297 0.09 4.83 10.82
CA ALA A 297 -0.54 4.01 9.80
C ALA A 297 -1.82 3.33 10.31
N ALA A 298 -1.81 2.84 11.56
CA ALA A 298 -2.98 2.28 12.23
C ALA A 298 -4.12 3.33 12.35
N CYS A 299 -3.82 4.56 12.76
CA CYS A 299 -4.79 5.65 12.78
C CYS A 299 -5.34 5.94 11.37
N THR A 300 -4.46 6.10 10.38
CA THR A 300 -4.82 6.46 9.00
C THR A 300 -5.71 5.40 8.34
N GLN A 301 -5.37 4.12 8.47
CA GLN A 301 -6.12 3.01 7.86
C GLN A 301 -7.53 2.85 8.44
N ASN A 302 -7.74 3.32 9.68
CA ASN A 302 -9.04 3.26 10.37
C ASN A 302 -9.79 4.61 10.37
N GLY A 303 -9.36 5.58 9.55
CA GLY A 303 -10.06 6.85 9.36
C GLY A 303 -9.77 7.94 10.39
N PHE A 304 -8.91 7.68 11.38
CA PHE A 304 -8.47 8.68 12.38
C PHE A 304 -7.35 9.57 11.83
N LEU A 305 -7.65 10.26 10.72
CA LEU A 305 -6.66 11.01 9.94
C LEU A 305 -6.08 12.22 10.71
N GLU A 306 -6.89 12.87 11.54
CA GLU A 306 -6.44 14.00 12.37
C GLU A 306 -5.48 13.55 13.47
N ASP A 307 -5.74 12.41 14.10
CA ASP A 307 -4.88 11.88 15.15
C ASP A 307 -3.53 11.42 14.58
N ALA A 308 -3.51 10.89 13.35
CA ALA A 308 -2.26 10.63 12.65
C ALA A 308 -1.43 11.91 12.45
N LEU A 309 -2.06 13.03 12.08
CA LEU A 309 -1.36 14.33 11.96
C LEU A 309 -0.86 14.86 13.31
N LYS A 310 -1.63 14.68 14.40
CA LYS A 310 -1.18 15.05 15.76
C LYS A 310 0.03 14.23 16.18
N LEU A 311 -0.01 12.91 15.99
CA LEU A 311 1.12 12.01 16.28
C LEU A 311 2.36 12.36 15.45
N PHE A 312 2.20 12.81 14.20
CA PHE A 312 3.32 13.29 13.41
C PHE A 312 3.97 14.53 13.99
N LEU A 313 3.17 15.49 14.46
CA LEU A 313 3.68 16.68 15.13
C LEU A 313 4.41 16.30 16.42
N GLU A 314 3.86 15.39 17.22
CA GLU A 314 4.50 14.86 18.44
C GLU A 314 5.85 14.20 18.14
N MET A 315 5.91 13.35 17.10
CA MET A 315 7.13 12.71 16.64
C MET A 315 8.23 13.72 16.29
N VAL A 316 7.86 14.79 15.57
CA VAL A 316 8.77 15.86 15.16
C VAL A 316 9.21 16.69 16.39
N THR A 317 8.31 16.96 17.34
CA THR A 317 8.66 17.68 18.58
C THR A 317 9.57 16.85 19.49
N ASP A 318 9.44 15.52 19.47
CA ASP A 318 10.33 14.59 20.17
C ASP A 318 11.71 14.43 19.47
N GLY A 319 11.92 15.15 18.35
CA GLY A 319 13.18 15.15 17.61
C GLY A 319 13.43 13.88 16.79
N ILE A 320 12.43 13.02 16.64
CA ILE A 320 12.54 11.80 15.83
C ILE A 320 12.35 12.16 14.36
N GLN A 321 13.34 11.84 13.53
CA GLN A 321 13.30 12.15 12.10
C GLN A 321 12.33 11.22 11.36
N PRO A 322 11.36 11.77 10.58
CA PRO A 322 10.51 10.98 9.70
C PRO A 322 11.30 10.27 8.61
N ASN A 323 10.86 9.07 8.24
CA ASN A 323 11.36 8.34 7.08
C ASN A 323 10.38 8.42 5.90
N GLU A 324 10.72 7.80 4.77
CA GLU A 324 9.92 7.77 3.56
C GLU A 324 8.51 7.20 3.77
N LEU A 325 8.37 6.20 4.64
CA LEU A 325 7.08 5.61 4.98
C LEU A 325 6.25 6.53 5.87
N THR A 326 6.88 7.22 6.84
CA THR A 326 6.23 8.22 7.68
C THR A 326 5.60 9.32 6.81
N TYR A 327 6.36 9.87 5.85
CA TYR A 327 5.84 10.89 4.95
C TYR A 327 4.69 10.37 4.09
N ALA A 328 4.78 9.15 3.57
CA ALA A 328 3.70 8.57 2.77
C ALA A 328 2.38 8.46 3.56
N VAL A 329 2.43 8.00 4.81
CA VAL A 329 1.26 7.88 5.71
C VAL A 329 0.62 9.23 6.01
N ILE A 330 1.43 10.25 6.28
CA ILE A 330 0.94 11.58 6.66
C ILE A 330 0.43 12.36 5.45
N LEU A 331 1.07 12.23 4.29
CA LEU A 331 0.54 12.77 3.04
C LEU A 331 -0.79 12.10 2.65
N TYR A 332 -0.95 10.80 2.90
CA TYR A 332 -2.25 10.12 2.72
C TYR A 332 -3.31 10.69 3.67
N SER A 333 -2.94 10.97 4.93
CA SER A 333 -3.85 11.61 5.89
C SER A 333 -4.27 13.00 5.43
N CYS A 334 -3.34 13.80 4.87
CA CYS A 334 -3.66 15.08 4.24
C CYS A 334 -4.60 14.93 3.03
N ALA A 335 -4.39 13.90 2.21
CA ALA A 335 -5.23 13.59 1.05
C ALA A 335 -6.67 13.25 1.48
N GLY A 336 -6.83 12.47 2.55
CA GLY A 336 -8.14 12.10 3.09
C GLY A 336 -8.90 13.30 3.67
N LEU A 337 -8.21 14.14 4.44
CA LEU A 337 -8.75 15.37 5.03
C LEU A 337 -8.89 16.52 4.02
N SER A 338 -8.30 16.39 2.83
CA SER A 338 -8.27 17.43 1.79
C SER A 338 -7.62 18.75 2.28
N VAL A 339 -6.59 18.65 3.12
CA VAL A 339 -5.86 19.79 3.73
C VAL A 339 -4.59 20.15 2.93
N LEU A 340 -4.77 20.90 1.85
CA LEU A 340 -3.69 21.23 0.90
C LEU A 340 -2.47 21.90 1.58
N ARG A 341 -2.71 22.87 2.48
CA ARG A 341 -1.62 23.63 3.14
C ARG A 341 -0.72 22.75 3.99
N ASN A 342 -1.29 21.82 4.76
CA ASN A 342 -0.52 20.85 5.53
C ASN A 342 0.29 19.94 4.59
N GLY A 343 -0.33 19.48 3.50
CA GLY A 343 0.34 18.69 2.47
C GLY A 343 1.54 19.42 1.83
N GLU A 344 1.40 20.70 1.51
CA GLU A 344 2.49 21.55 0.98
C GLU A 344 3.63 21.71 2.00
N ALA A 345 3.29 21.94 3.28
CA ALA A 345 4.29 22.04 4.34
C ALA A 345 5.06 20.73 4.55
N ILE A 346 4.37 19.59 4.48
CA ILE A 346 5.00 18.26 4.54
C ILE A 346 5.87 18.02 3.31
N TYR A 347 5.43 18.43 2.12
CA TYR A 347 6.22 18.31 0.89
C TYR A 347 7.53 19.12 0.98
N ALA A 348 7.49 20.35 1.51
CA ALA A 348 8.70 21.13 1.76
C ALA A 348 9.65 20.43 2.74
N LEU A 349 9.10 19.76 3.76
CA LEU A 349 9.90 18.97 4.70
C LEU A 349 10.52 17.73 4.03
N VAL A 350 9.79 17.04 3.14
CA VAL A 350 10.30 15.94 2.31
C VAL A 350 11.47 16.38 1.44
N GLU A 351 11.37 17.56 0.81
CA GLU A 351 12.46 18.10 -0.01
C GLU A 351 13.69 18.41 0.84
N LYS A 352 13.48 19.08 1.99
CA LYS A 352 14.57 19.44 2.92
C LYS A 352 15.26 18.22 3.51
N SER A 353 14.54 17.14 3.77
CA SER A 353 15.09 15.90 4.34
C SER A 353 15.66 14.94 3.28
N GLY A 354 15.54 15.26 1.99
CA GLY A 354 16.11 14.45 0.90
C GLY A 354 15.26 13.24 0.50
N HIS A 355 14.01 13.12 0.96
CA HIS A 355 13.17 11.94 0.71
C HIS A 355 12.36 12.01 -0.60
N LYS A 356 12.48 13.09 -1.38
CA LYS A 356 11.72 13.31 -2.62
C LYS A 356 11.85 12.19 -3.66
N ALA A 357 13.02 11.54 -3.72
CA ALA A 357 13.30 10.50 -4.72
C ALA A 357 12.64 9.14 -4.42
N HIS A 358 12.11 8.93 -3.20
CA HIS A 358 11.52 7.66 -2.81
C HIS A 358 10.12 7.47 -3.42
N LEU A 359 9.90 6.32 -4.07
CA LEU A 359 8.62 5.97 -4.71
C LEU A 359 7.39 6.12 -3.80
N PRO A 360 7.39 5.63 -2.54
CA PRO A 360 6.23 5.77 -1.65
C PRO A 360 5.83 7.24 -1.43
N VAL A 361 6.82 8.13 -1.34
CA VAL A 361 6.59 9.56 -1.12
C VAL A 361 6.03 10.21 -2.38
N GLY A 362 6.60 9.93 -3.56
CA GLY A 362 6.07 10.41 -4.84
C GLY A 362 4.63 9.97 -5.07
N ASN A 363 4.32 8.70 -4.82
CA ASN A 363 2.96 8.15 -4.92
C ASN A 363 1.98 8.84 -3.95
N ALA A 364 2.38 9.05 -2.69
CA ALA A 364 1.56 9.74 -1.71
C ALA A 364 1.33 11.21 -2.05
N LEU A 365 2.32 11.91 -2.62
CA LEU A 365 2.19 13.29 -3.10
C LEU A 365 1.23 13.41 -4.27
N ILE A 366 1.31 12.51 -5.26
CA ILE A 366 0.35 12.46 -6.38
C ILE A 366 -1.07 12.31 -5.85
N ASN A 367 -1.29 11.38 -4.91
CA ASN A 367 -2.59 11.17 -4.29
C ASN A 367 -3.05 12.40 -3.50
N MET A 368 -2.17 13.01 -2.69
CA MET A 368 -2.47 14.20 -1.89
C MET A 368 -2.92 15.37 -2.76
N TYR A 369 -2.13 15.75 -3.78
CA TYR A 369 -2.49 16.84 -4.67
C TYR A 369 -3.78 16.54 -5.47
N SER A 370 -3.93 15.31 -5.97
CA SER A 370 -5.15 14.89 -6.68
C SER A 370 -6.41 15.02 -5.82
N ARG A 371 -6.33 14.61 -4.54
CA ARG A 371 -7.44 14.63 -3.57
C ARG A 371 -7.70 15.99 -2.93
N CYS A 372 -6.73 16.90 -2.99
CA CYS A 372 -6.86 18.31 -2.60
C CYS A 372 -7.36 19.21 -3.74
N GLY A 373 -7.49 18.65 -4.95
CA GLY A 373 -8.05 19.35 -6.10
C GLY A 373 -7.05 20.08 -6.99
N THR A 374 -5.74 19.84 -6.84
CA THR A 374 -4.69 20.44 -7.68
C THR A 374 -4.00 19.37 -8.55
N ILE A 375 -4.73 18.87 -9.54
CA ILE A 375 -4.27 17.79 -10.44
C ILE A 375 -3.01 18.18 -11.23
N GLU A 376 -2.81 19.48 -11.51
CA GLU A 376 -1.62 19.98 -12.19
C GLU A 376 -0.35 19.79 -11.34
N ASP A 377 -0.45 19.96 -10.02
CA ASP A 377 0.65 19.71 -9.09
C ASP A 377 0.94 18.21 -8.99
N ALA A 378 -0.09 17.37 -8.97
CA ALA A 378 0.05 15.93 -9.01
C ALA A 378 0.77 15.46 -10.29
N HIS A 379 0.42 16.03 -11.45
CA HIS A 379 1.11 15.77 -12.71
C HIS A 379 2.57 16.22 -12.68
N ARG A 380 2.85 17.38 -12.08
CA ARG A 380 4.23 17.87 -11.92
C ARG A 380 5.06 16.93 -11.05
N VAL A 381 4.52 16.45 -9.93
CA VAL A 381 5.19 15.43 -9.11
C VAL A 381 5.46 14.19 -9.97
N PHE A 382 4.43 13.65 -10.61
CA PHE A 382 4.54 12.45 -11.45
C PHE A 382 5.64 12.58 -12.53
N THR A 383 5.63 13.67 -13.30
CA THR A 383 6.63 13.89 -14.36
C THR A 383 8.05 14.01 -13.82
N THR A 384 8.24 14.62 -12.65
CA THR A 384 9.57 14.77 -12.01
C THR A 384 10.12 13.50 -11.37
N MET A 385 9.30 12.46 -11.16
CA MET A 385 9.77 11.19 -10.58
C MET A 385 10.70 10.45 -11.55
N LEU A 386 11.91 10.10 -11.08
CA LEU A 386 12.91 9.36 -11.87
C LEU A 386 12.50 7.92 -12.18
N GLN A 387 11.89 7.26 -11.19
CA GLN A 387 11.32 5.93 -11.31
C GLN A 387 9.81 6.04 -11.08
N LYS A 388 9.05 5.21 -11.80
CA LYS A 388 7.58 5.14 -11.68
C LYS A 388 7.21 3.67 -11.63
N ASP A 389 6.49 3.28 -10.59
CA ASP A 389 5.94 1.94 -10.48
C ASP A 389 4.47 1.93 -10.90
N ILE A 390 3.84 0.75 -10.84
CA ILE A 390 2.43 0.58 -11.16
C ILE A 390 1.52 1.44 -10.26
N ILE A 391 1.94 1.73 -9.03
CA ILE A 391 1.21 2.55 -8.08
C ILE A 391 1.28 4.03 -8.51
N SER A 392 2.41 4.52 -9.00
CA SER A 392 2.57 5.87 -9.57
C SER A 392 1.60 6.09 -10.73
N TRP A 393 1.55 5.15 -11.67
CA TRP A 393 0.67 5.19 -12.84
C TRP A 393 -0.81 5.13 -12.44
N ASN A 394 -1.17 4.23 -11.53
CA ASN A 394 -2.55 4.11 -11.03
C ASN A 394 -2.99 5.37 -10.28
N SER A 395 -2.10 5.98 -9.50
CA SER A 395 -2.39 7.20 -8.74
C SER A 395 -2.70 8.37 -9.67
N ILE A 396 -1.92 8.58 -10.72
CA ILE A 396 -2.17 9.67 -11.68
C ILE A 396 -3.38 9.40 -12.58
N ILE A 397 -3.59 8.15 -13.04
CA ILE A 397 -4.77 7.75 -13.82
C ILE A 397 -6.05 7.96 -13.00
N SER A 398 -6.04 7.53 -11.74
CA SER A 398 -7.16 7.75 -10.82
C SER A 398 -7.38 9.23 -10.56
N GLY A 399 -6.31 10.01 -10.36
CA GLY A 399 -6.37 11.47 -10.24
C GLY A 399 -7.07 12.12 -11.43
N TYR A 400 -6.64 11.83 -12.65
CA TYR A 400 -7.28 12.36 -13.87
C TYR A 400 -8.75 11.94 -14.01
N SER A 401 -9.08 10.67 -13.71
CA SER A 401 -10.46 10.17 -13.75
C SER A 401 -11.39 10.95 -12.81
N HIS A 402 -10.95 11.20 -11.56
CA HIS A 402 -11.70 11.99 -10.58
C HIS A 402 -11.86 13.46 -10.98
N HIS A 403 -10.97 13.99 -11.81
CA HIS A 403 -11.03 15.37 -12.32
C HIS A 403 -11.78 15.50 -13.67
N GLY A 404 -12.26 14.39 -14.23
CA GLY A 404 -12.95 14.38 -15.52
C GLY A 404 -12.03 14.46 -16.74
N LEU A 405 -10.73 14.33 -16.53
CA LEU A 405 -9.67 14.45 -17.54
C LEU A 405 -9.49 13.11 -18.27
N GLY A 406 -10.53 12.67 -18.98
CA GLY A 406 -10.59 11.35 -19.60
C GLY A 406 -9.57 11.15 -20.73
N ARG A 407 -9.18 12.22 -21.44
CA ARG A 407 -8.17 12.13 -22.52
C ARG A 407 -6.79 11.87 -21.94
N GLU A 408 -6.48 12.57 -20.86
CA GLU A 408 -5.24 12.49 -20.09
C GLU A 408 -5.09 11.09 -19.46
N VAL A 409 -6.20 10.46 -19.02
CA VAL A 409 -6.20 9.05 -18.60
C VAL A 409 -5.74 8.13 -19.73
N LEU A 410 -6.32 8.25 -20.92
CA LEU A 410 -5.98 7.38 -22.05
C LEU A 410 -4.55 7.61 -22.55
N GLU A 411 -4.06 8.84 -22.48
CA GLU A 411 -2.66 9.18 -22.81
C GLU A 411 -1.68 8.61 -21.78
N ALA A 412 -1.98 8.75 -20.49
CA ALA A 412 -1.19 8.15 -19.41
C ALA A 412 -1.17 6.62 -19.55
N PHE A 413 -2.30 6.00 -19.85
CA PHE A 413 -2.39 4.55 -20.07
C PHE A 413 -1.55 4.10 -21.28
N ARG A 414 -1.59 4.82 -22.40
CA ARG A 414 -0.73 4.52 -23.56
C ARG A 414 0.75 4.65 -23.21
N THR A 415 1.12 5.69 -22.46
CA THR A 415 2.51 5.92 -22.05
C THR A 415 3.01 4.83 -21.09
N MET A 416 2.15 4.37 -20.18
CA MET A 416 2.41 3.22 -19.31
C MET A 416 2.71 1.95 -20.11
N LEU A 417 1.90 1.66 -21.13
CA LEU A 417 2.08 0.50 -22.01
C LEU A 417 3.37 0.61 -22.84
N MET A 418 3.66 1.78 -23.42
CA MET A 418 4.91 2.02 -24.16
C MET A 418 6.15 1.91 -23.28
N GLY A 419 6.03 2.23 -22.00
CA GLY A 419 7.08 2.06 -20.99
C GLY A 419 7.27 0.63 -20.51
N GLY A 420 6.51 -0.35 -21.03
CA GLY A 420 6.59 -1.76 -20.64
C GLY A 420 6.04 -2.07 -19.25
N VAL A 421 5.27 -1.15 -18.65
CA VAL A 421 4.65 -1.37 -17.34
C VAL A 421 3.31 -2.07 -17.54
N ALA A 422 3.17 -3.29 -17.04
CA ALA A 422 1.94 -4.07 -17.15
C ALA A 422 0.80 -3.39 -16.37
N PRO A 423 -0.40 -3.21 -16.97
CA PRO A 423 -1.58 -2.73 -16.28
C PRO A 423 -2.01 -3.65 -15.13
N SER A 424 -2.70 -3.08 -14.15
CA SER A 424 -3.34 -3.81 -13.04
C SER A 424 -4.85 -3.72 -13.13
N TYR A 425 -5.52 -4.49 -12.26
CA TYR A 425 -6.96 -4.38 -11.99
C TYR A 425 -7.40 -2.92 -11.80
N ALA A 426 -6.73 -2.16 -10.94
CA ALA A 426 -7.08 -0.75 -10.67
C ALA A 426 -6.86 0.18 -11.89
N THR A 427 -5.89 -0.15 -12.76
CA THR A 427 -5.61 0.63 -13.98
C THR A 427 -6.84 0.63 -14.90
N PHE A 428 -7.44 -0.55 -15.10
CA PHE A 428 -8.57 -0.71 -16.01
C PHE A 428 -9.86 -0.06 -15.49
N VAL A 429 -10.09 -0.02 -14.17
CA VAL A 429 -11.19 0.78 -13.59
C VAL A 429 -11.07 2.25 -14.00
N GLY A 430 -9.87 2.84 -13.90
CA GLY A 430 -9.61 4.21 -14.33
C GLY A 430 -9.83 4.43 -15.83
N VAL A 431 -9.33 3.52 -16.67
CA VAL A 431 -9.46 3.58 -18.15
C VAL A 431 -10.93 3.44 -18.59
N LEU A 432 -11.68 2.50 -18.02
CA LEU A 432 -13.10 2.33 -18.33
C LEU A 432 -13.94 3.51 -17.86
N SER A 433 -13.64 4.07 -16.68
CA SER A 433 -14.26 5.32 -16.22
C SER A 433 -14.01 6.47 -17.20
N ALA A 434 -12.78 6.61 -17.72
CA ALA A 434 -12.46 7.60 -18.74
C ALA A 434 -13.22 7.37 -20.05
N CYS A 435 -13.38 6.12 -20.50
CA CYS A 435 -14.24 5.79 -21.64
C CYS A 435 -15.68 6.26 -21.41
N GLY A 436 -16.18 6.13 -20.18
CA GLY A 436 -17.50 6.61 -19.79
C GLY A 436 -17.64 8.13 -19.86
N HIS A 437 -16.62 8.87 -19.49
CA HIS A 437 -16.62 10.34 -19.59
C HIS A 437 -16.46 10.84 -21.03
N LEU A 438 -15.83 10.05 -21.90
CA LEU A 438 -15.62 10.38 -23.31
C LEU A 438 -16.69 9.80 -24.26
N GLY A 439 -17.63 9.00 -23.75
CA GLY A 439 -18.65 8.32 -24.56
C GLY A 439 -18.10 7.21 -25.46
N LEU A 440 -16.93 6.65 -25.13
CA LEU A 440 -16.23 5.64 -25.93
C LEU A 440 -16.75 4.23 -25.63
N VAL A 441 -17.98 3.94 -26.08
CA VAL A 441 -18.68 2.68 -25.78
C VAL A 441 -17.91 1.47 -26.34
N LYS A 442 -17.48 1.54 -27.60
CA LYS A 442 -16.82 0.42 -28.28
C LYS A 442 -15.47 0.08 -27.65
N GLU A 443 -14.69 1.11 -27.34
CA GLU A 443 -13.39 1.00 -26.69
C GLU A 443 -13.52 0.46 -25.27
N GLY A 444 -14.56 0.86 -24.53
CA GLY A 444 -14.87 0.30 -23.21
C GLY A 444 -15.06 -1.22 -23.25
N PHE A 445 -15.86 -1.72 -24.19
CA PHE A 445 -16.03 -3.16 -24.40
C PHE A 445 -14.74 -3.85 -24.88
N TYR A 446 -13.96 -3.20 -25.75
CA TYR A 446 -12.67 -3.72 -26.20
C TYR A 446 -11.69 -3.91 -25.04
N TYR A 447 -11.56 -2.92 -24.16
CA TYR A 447 -10.68 -2.99 -23.01
C TYR A 447 -11.09 -4.10 -22.04
N LEU A 448 -12.39 -4.21 -21.74
CA LEU A 448 -12.90 -5.24 -20.83
C LEU A 448 -12.72 -6.67 -21.38
N ASN A 449 -13.13 -6.91 -22.63
CA ASN A 449 -13.26 -8.27 -23.17
C ASN A 449 -11.97 -8.81 -23.80
N HIS A 450 -11.13 -7.92 -24.33
CA HIS A 450 -9.90 -8.30 -25.03
C HIS A 450 -8.66 -7.91 -24.23
N LEU A 451 -8.45 -6.61 -23.98
CA LEU A 451 -7.18 -6.15 -23.44
C LEU A 451 -6.91 -6.66 -22.02
N MET A 452 -7.91 -6.66 -21.13
CA MET A 452 -7.75 -7.24 -19.79
C MET A 452 -7.37 -8.72 -19.84
N ARG A 453 -7.96 -9.48 -20.75
CA ARG A 453 -7.66 -10.90 -20.94
C ARG A 453 -6.24 -11.11 -21.45
N ASP A 454 -5.75 -10.27 -22.36
CA ASP A 454 -4.38 -10.34 -22.88
C ASP A 454 -3.33 -10.13 -21.77
N PHE A 455 -3.67 -9.37 -20.73
CA PHE A 455 -2.85 -9.19 -19.53
C PHE A 455 -3.16 -10.20 -18.40
N GLY A 456 -4.04 -11.18 -18.63
CA GLY A 456 -4.42 -12.19 -17.62
C GLY A 456 -5.25 -11.62 -16.47
N ILE A 457 -5.89 -10.47 -16.64
CA ILE A 457 -6.70 -9.80 -15.61
C ILE A 457 -8.16 -10.22 -15.78
N VAL A 458 -8.73 -10.82 -14.75
CA VAL A 458 -10.15 -11.18 -14.72
C VAL A 458 -10.96 -9.94 -14.36
N PRO A 459 -11.94 -9.53 -15.20
CA PRO A 459 -12.84 -8.43 -14.85
C PRO A 459 -13.68 -8.77 -13.62
N GLY A 460 -13.71 -7.87 -12.65
CA GLY A 460 -14.62 -7.93 -11.51
C GLY A 460 -15.72 -6.88 -11.58
N ILE A 461 -16.54 -6.81 -10.52
CA ILE A 461 -17.78 -6.02 -10.49
C ILE A 461 -17.56 -4.53 -10.82
N GLU A 462 -16.46 -3.93 -10.36
CA GLU A 462 -16.17 -2.50 -10.59
C GLU A 462 -15.99 -2.21 -12.08
N HIS A 463 -15.36 -3.12 -12.83
CA HIS A 463 -15.18 -2.99 -14.27
C HIS A 463 -16.50 -3.09 -15.03
N HIS A 464 -17.34 -4.06 -14.64
CA HIS A 464 -18.66 -4.23 -15.22
C HIS A 464 -19.58 -3.03 -14.90
N THR A 465 -19.50 -2.49 -13.68
CA THR A 465 -20.18 -1.26 -13.26
C THR A 465 -19.73 -0.06 -14.10
N CYS A 466 -18.44 0.05 -14.44
CA CYS A 466 -17.97 1.06 -15.39
C CYS A 466 -18.65 0.91 -16.76
N LEU A 467 -18.83 -0.31 -17.29
CA LEU A 467 -19.57 -0.52 -18.56
C LEU A 467 -21.05 -0.12 -18.45
N VAL A 468 -21.72 -0.45 -17.35
CA VAL A 468 -23.09 0.02 -17.09
C VAL A 468 -23.12 1.55 -17.10
N GLY A 469 -22.13 2.20 -16.49
CA GLY A 469 -21.96 3.65 -16.51
C GLY A 469 -21.69 4.22 -17.90
N ILE A 470 -20.90 3.53 -18.74
CA ILE A 470 -20.64 3.91 -20.14
C ILE A 470 -21.94 3.88 -20.96
N LEU A 471 -22.68 2.77 -20.90
CA LEU A 471 -23.96 2.61 -21.59
C LEU A 471 -25.01 3.62 -21.09
N SER A 472 -25.09 3.80 -19.78
CA SER A 472 -26.02 4.73 -19.14
C SER A 472 -25.79 6.18 -19.58
N ARG A 473 -24.53 6.62 -19.63
CA ARG A 473 -24.20 7.97 -20.11
C ARG A 473 -24.46 8.13 -21.61
N ALA A 474 -24.21 7.10 -22.40
CA ALA A 474 -24.52 7.07 -23.84
C ALA A 474 -26.03 7.04 -24.16
N GLY A 475 -26.91 6.90 -23.16
CA GLY A 475 -28.37 6.81 -23.35
C GLY A 475 -28.87 5.42 -23.76
N LEU A 476 -27.97 4.43 -23.81
CA LEU A 476 -28.26 3.05 -24.19
C LEU A 476 -28.80 2.25 -22.99
N LEU A 477 -29.88 2.74 -22.38
CA LEU A 477 -30.39 2.21 -21.11
C LEU A 477 -30.95 0.80 -21.20
N ASP A 478 -31.61 0.46 -22.30
CA ASP A 478 -32.14 -0.90 -22.51
C ASP A 478 -31.00 -1.92 -22.69
N GLU A 479 -29.91 -1.52 -23.35
CA GLU A 479 -28.71 -2.35 -23.48
C GLU A 479 -27.98 -2.48 -22.13
N ALA A 480 -27.96 -1.42 -21.30
CA ALA A 480 -27.44 -1.49 -19.95
C ALA A 480 -28.25 -2.48 -19.08
N GLU A 481 -29.58 -2.44 -19.15
CA GLU A 481 -30.44 -3.40 -18.44
C GLU A 481 -30.21 -4.83 -18.92
N LYS A 482 -30.15 -5.07 -20.24
CA LYS A 482 -29.82 -6.39 -20.81
C LYS A 482 -28.46 -6.88 -20.35
N TYR A 483 -27.45 -6.02 -20.40
CA TYR A 483 -26.10 -6.34 -19.96
C TYR A 483 -26.08 -6.79 -18.49
N MET A 484 -26.76 -6.07 -17.60
CA MET A 484 -26.87 -6.47 -16.20
C MET A 484 -27.59 -7.81 -16.02
N ARG A 485 -28.63 -8.10 -16.81
CA ARG A 485 -29.38 -9.36 -16.72
C ARG A 485 -28.62 -10.58 -17.22
N TYR A 486 -27.82 -10.43 -18.29
CA TYR A 486 -27.15 -11.55 -18.95
C TYR A 486 -25.71 -11.78 -18.51
N THR A 487 -25.09 -10.81 -17.84
CA THR A 487 -23.73 -10.99 -17.29
C THR A 487 -23.82 -11.73 -15.96
N HIS A 488 -23.08 -12.84 -15.83
CA HIS A 488 -23.02 -13.63 -14.59
C HIS A 488 -22.15 -12.95 -13.51
N VAL A 489 -22.62 -11.82 -13.01
CA VAL A 489 -22.00 -11.03 -11.93
C VAL A 489 -23.05 -10.79 -10.86
N GLU A 490 -22.66 -10.91 -9.59
CA GLU A 490 -23.51 -10.50 -8.46
C GLU A 490 -23.49 -8.97 -8.36
N TRP A 491 -24.51 -8.32 -8.93
CA TRP A 491 -24.59 -6.86 -8.98
C TRP A 491 -24.89 -6.24 -7.61
N ASP A 492 -24.08 -5.24 -7.25
CA ASP A 492 -24.23 -4.47 -6.04
C ASP A 492 -25.16 -3.26 -6.23
N ILE A 493 -25.46 -2.59 -5.12
CA ILE A 493 -26.30 -1.40 -5.10
C ILE A 493 -25.70 -0.28 -5.95
N VAL A 494 -24.36 -0.19 -6.02
CA VAL A 494 -23.66 0.87 -6.77
C VAL A 494 -23.89 0.74 -8.28
N ALA A 495 -23.85 -0.48 -8.81
CA ALA A 495 -24.15 -0.76 -10.22
C ALA A 495 -25.58 -0.37 -10.59
N TRP A 496 -26.55 -0.77 -9.78
CA TRP A 496 -27.96 -0.41 -10.00
C TRP A 496 -28.20 1.10 -9.84
N ARG A 497 -27.57 1.76 -8.86
CA ARG A 497 -27.64 3.23 -8.70
C ARG A 497 -27.03 3.96 -9.90
N THR A 498 -26.01 3.40 -10.53
CA THR A 498 -25.42 3.93 -11.77
C THR A 498 -26.44 3.93 -12.91
N LEU A 499 -27.16 2.81 -13.11
CA LEU A 499 -28.23 2.72 -14.10
C LEU A 499 -29.42 3.64 -13.76
N LEU A 500 -29.83 3.71 -12.49
CA LEU A 500 -30.91 4.59 -12.03
C LEU A 500 -30.58 6.07 -12.30
N SER A 501 -29.34 6.47 -12.06
CA SER A 501 -28.87 7.82 -12.40
C SER A 501 -28.96 8.09 -13.91
N GLY A 502 -28.56 7.12 -14.75
CA GLY A 502 -28.73 7.20 -16.20
C GLY A 502 -30.19 7.36 -16.62
N CYS A 503 -31.10 6.60 -16.02
CA CYS A 503 -32.55 6.69 -16.27
C CYS A 503 -33.10 8.08 -15.94
N ARG A 504 -32.64 8.70 -14.86
CA ARG A 504 -33.01 10.07 -14.49
C ARG A 504 -32.53 11.09 -15.52
N VAL A 505 -31.29 10.96 -15.98
CA VAL A 505 -30.68 11.90 -16.94
C VAL A 505 -31.38 11.82 -18.30
N HIS A 506 -31.59 10.62 -18.82
CA HIS A 506 -32.23 10.38 -20.13
C HIS A 506 -33.76 10.26 -20.07
N ARG A 507 -34.36 10.62 -18.93
CA ARG A 507 -35.82 10.67 -18.70
C ARG A 507 -36.56 9.33 -18.97
N ASN A 508 -35.88 8.20 -18.83
CA ASN A 508 -36.53 6.87 -18.88
C ASN A 508 -37.07 6.51 -17.49
N PHE A 509 -38.16 7.19 -17.10
CA PHE A 509 -38.76 7.04 -15.77
C PHE A 509 -39.36 5.65 -15.52
N ARG A 510 -39.80 4.95 -16.58
CA ARG A 510 -40.33 3.59 -16.48
C ARG A 510 -39.27 2.60 -16.00
N LEU A 511 -38.09 2.60 -16.62
CA LEU A 511 -36.98 1.77 -16.17
C LEU A 511 -36.45 2.26 -14.81
N GLY A 512 -36.35 3.58 -14.61
CA GLY A 512 -35.93 4.17 -13.34
C GLY A 512 -36.77 3.71 -12.14
N LYS A 513 -38.11 3.68 -12.26
CA LYS A 513 -38.98 3.14 -11.21
C LYS A 513 -38.68 1.67 -10.93
N LYS A 514 -38.54 0.83 -11.96
CA LYS A 514 -38.23 -0.61 -11.77
C LYS A 514 -36.91 -0.82 -11.03
N VAL A 515 -35.85 -0.14 -11.46
CA VAL A 515 -34.52 -0.22 -10.85
C VAL A 515 -34.55 0.27 -9.41
N ALA A 516 -35.23 1.39 -9.13
CA ALA A 516 -35.36 1.91 -7.77
C ALA A 516 -36.06 0.92 -6.82
N HIS A 517 -37.15 0.27 -7.26
CA HIS A 517 -37.81 -0.75 -6.45
C HIS A 517 -36.92 -1.96 -6.20
N HIS A 518 -36.12 -2.36 -7.19
CA HIS A 518 -35.16 -3.46 -7.03
C HIS A 518 -34.06 -3.11 -6.00
N ILE A 519 -33.49 -1.91 -6.06
CA ILE A 519 -32.51 -1.46 -5.06
C ILE A 519 -33.12 -1.44 -3.66
N LEU A 520 -34.35 -0.95 -3.50
CA LEU A 520 -35.03 -0.91 -2.19
C LEU A 520 -35.45 -2.28 -1.65
N GLN A 521 -35.44 -3.32 -2.49
CA GLN A 521 -35.56 -4.72 -2.06
C GLN A 521 -34.23 -5.27 -1.55
N LEU A 522 -33.11 -4.88 -2.16
CA LEU A 522 -31.76 -5.26 -1.75
C LEU A 522 -31.33 -4.52 -0.47
N ASP A 523 -31.53 -3.21 -0.43
CA ASP A 523 -31.28 -2.36 0.73
C ASP A 523 -32.46 -1.42 1.00
N PRO A 524 -33.32 -1.78 1.97
CA PRO A 524 -34.43 -0.96 2.42
C PRO A 524 -34.07 0.42 2.98
N HIS A 525 -32.81 0.68 3.32
CA HIS A 525 -32.35 1.91 3.98
C HIS A 525 -31.55 2.84 3.05
N ASP A 526 -31.46 2.52 1.74
CA ASP A 526 -30.72 3.35 0.78
C ASP A 526 -31.40 4.71 0.54
N VAL A 527 -30.94 5.74 1.26
CA VAL A 527 -31.45 7.12 1.21
C VAL A 527 -31.43 7.66 -0.23
N GLY A 528 -30.37 7.37 -0.98
CA GLY A 528 -30.17 7.90 -2.33
C GLY A 528 -31.23 7.43 -3.32
N THR A 529 -31.63 6.16 -3.24
CA THR A 529 -32.68 5.61 -4.10
C THR A 529 -34.03 6.21 -3.80
N TYR A 530 -34.38 6.42 -2.54
CA TYR A 530 -35.63 7.12 -2.19
C TYR A 530 -35.67 8.54 -2.76
N ILE A 531 -34.57 9.29 -2.63
CA ILE A 531 -34.49 10.63 -3.20
C ILE A 531 -34.63 10.59 -4.72
N LEU A 532 -33.91 9.69 -5.40
CA LEU A 532 -34.00 9.56 -6.86
C LEU A 532 -35.40 9.14 -7.33
N LEU A 533 -36.05 8.20 -6.63
CA LEU A 533 -37.41 7.74 -6.93
C LEU A 533 -38.44 8.84 -6.69
N SER A 534 -38.35 9.56 -5.57
CA SER A 534 -39.19 10.73 -5.29
C SER A 534 -39.02 11.79 -6.38
N ASN A 535 -37.79 12.00 -6.85
CA ASN A 535 -37.52 12.97 -7.92
C ASN A 535 -38.10 12.53 -9.26
N ILE A 536 -38.11 11.23 -9.56
CA ILE A 536 -38.75 10.67 -10.74
C ILE A 536 -40.27 10.91 -10.69
N TYR A 537 -40.93 10.60 -9.56
CA TYR A 537 -42.37 10.86 -9.40
C TYR A 537 -42.72 12.35 -9.52
N ALA A 538 -41.94 13.23 -8.89
CA ALA A 538 -42.13 14.67 -8.98
C ALA A 538 -42.03 15.19 -10.42
N ARG A 539 -41.07 14.67 -11.22
CA ARG A 539 -40.90 15.04 -12.63
C ARG A 539 -42.01 14.53 -13.55
N GLU A 540 -42.70 13.47 -13.18
CA GLU A 540 -43.91 12.99 -13.87
C GLU A 540 -45.20 13.62 -13.28
N SER A 541 -45.08 14.61 -12.40
CA SER A 541 -46.19 15.26 -11.69
C SER A 541 -47.09 14.29 -10.92
N GLN A 542 -46.55 13.13 -10.51
CA GLN A 542 -47.23 12.11 -9.71
C GLN A 542 -46.98 12.35 -8.22
N TRP A 543 -47.66 13.35 -7.65
CA TRP A 543 -47.47 13.75 -6.25
C TRP A 543 -47.88 12.67 -5.24
N ASP A 544 -48.85 11.81 -5.57
CA ASP A 544 -49.20 10.66 -4.73
C ASP A 544 -48.01 9.72 -4.54
N GLY A 545 -47.24 9.45 -5.61
CA GLY A 545 -46.02 8.65 -5.55
C GLY A 545 -44.92 9.31 -4.70
N VAL A 546 -44.81 10.64 -4.71
CA VAL A 546 -43.90 11.39 -3.84
C VAL A 546 -44.31 11.23 -2.37
N LEU A 547 -45.61 11.32 -2.07
CA LEU A 547 -46.14 11.15 -0.72
C LEU A 547 -45.94 9.72 -0.22
N ASP A 548 -46.14 8.72 -1.07
CA ASP A 548 -45.91 7.31 -0.77
C ASP A 548 -44.43 7.04 -0.45
N VAL A 549 -43.52 7.57 -1.26
CA VAL A 549 -42.07 7.49 -1.00
C VAL A 549 -41.71 8.14 0.33
N ARG A 550 -42.22 9.34 0.63
CA ARG A 550 -41.98 10.02 1.92
C ARG A 550 -42.57 9.23 3.10
N LYS A 551 -43.74 8.60 2.92
CA LYS A 551 -44.38 7.74 3.93
C LYS A 551 -43.53 6.48 4.18
N LEU A 552 -43.00 5.87 3.14
CA LEU A 552 -42.06 4.75 3.21
C LEU A 552 -40.77 5.14 3.95
N MET A 553 -40.17 6.28 3.62
CA MET A 553 -38.99 6.80 4.31
C MET A 553 -39.25 7.01 5.81
N ARG A 554 -40.38 7.62 6.16
CA ARG A 554 -40.79 7.80 7.57
C ARG A 554 -41.01 6.46 8.28
N GLY A 555 -41.70 5.52 7.62
CA GLY A 555 -41.97 4.19 8.17
C GLY A 555 -40.70 3.36 8.40
N ARG A 556 -39.62 3.63 7.67
CA ARG A 556 -38.32 2.96 7.80
C ARG A 556 -37.26 3.81 8.51
N CYS A 557 -37.65 4.93 9.12
CA CYS A 557 -36.74 5.86 9.81
C CYS A 557 -35.59 6.40 8.94
N VAL A 558 -35.75 6.44 7.61
CA VAL A 558 -34.75 6.93 6.66
C VAL A 558 -34.85 8.46 6.57
N LYS A 559 -33.76 9.16 6.85
CA LYS A 559 -33.68 10.63 6.79
C LYS A 559 -32.77 11.09 5.65
N LYS A 560 -33.17 12.17 4.98
CA LYS A 560 -32.34 12.85 3.97
C LYS A 560 -31.24 13.65 4.68
N GLU A 561 -30.01 13.53 4.20
CA GLU A 561 -28.90 14.37 4.65
C GLU A 561 -29.02 15.79 4.08
N PRO A 562 -28.74 16.84 4.88
CA PRO A 562 -28.70 18.21 4.40
C PRO A 562 -27.49 18.41 3.46
N GLY A 563 -27.66 19.25 2.44
CA GLY A 563 -26.58 19.62 1.54
C GLY A 563 -25.68 20.68 2.16
N VAL A 564 -24.44 20.32 2.42
CA VAL A 564 -23.45 21.17 3.09
C VAL A 564 -22.28 21.41 2.16
N SER A 565 -21.82 22.66 2.11
CA SER A 565 -20.62 23.04 1.37
C SER A 565 -19.65 23.74 2.31
N TRP A 566 -18.35 23.48 2.18
CA TRP A 566 -17.34 24.10 3.03
C TRP A 566 -16.07 24.46 2.25
N LEU A 567 -15.33 25.43 2.78
CA LEU A 567 -14.00 25.80 2.31
C LEU A 567 -13.09 26.20 3.47
N GLN A 568 -11.78 26.10 3.25
CA GLN A 568 -10.78 26.49 4.24
C GLN A 568 -10.22 27.87 3.92
N VAL A 569 -10.28 28.79 4.87
CA VAL A 569 -9.70 30.14 4.78
C VAL A 569 -8.87 30.40 6.03
N ARG A 570 -7.60 30.78 5.89
CA ARG A 570 -6.69 31.10 7.01
C ARG A 570 -6.64 30.01 8.12
N ASN A 571 -6.58 28.74 7.72
CA ASN A 571 -6.63 27.55 8.57
C ASN A 571 -7.96 27.24 9.28
N GLU A 572 -9.02 28.03 9.06
CA GLU A 572 -10.36 27.75 9.59
C GLU A 572 -11.26 27.17 8.50
N ILE A 573 -12.09 26.19 8.87
CA ILE A 573 -13.08 25.59 7.98
C ILE A 573 -14.39 26.33 8.16
N HIS A 574 -14.88 26.94 7.08
CA HIS A 574 -16.17 27.63 7.05
C HIS A 574 -17.19 26.74 6.36
N VAL A 575 -18.30 26.46 7.05
CA VAL A 575 -19.33 25.52 6.63
C VAL A 575 -20.62 26.29 6.33
N PHE A 576 -21.24 25.99 5.19
CA PHE A 576 -22.44 26.66 4.70
C PHE A 576 -23.55 25.65 4.44
N THR A 577 -24.78 26.05 4.76
CA THR A 577 -26.02 25.33 4.43
C THR A 577 -26.98 26.26 3.70
N SER A 578 -27.96 25.71 2.99
CA SER A 578 -28.93 26.55 2.25
C SER A 578 -29.83 27.42 3.13
N GLU A 579 -29.91 27.11 4.43
CA GLU A 579 -30.68 27.87 5.42
C GLU A 579 -29.77 28.61 6.41
N ASP A 580 -28.50 28.80 6.06
CA ASP A 580 -27.51 29.37 6.96
C ASP A 580 -27.79 30.85 7.27
N LYS A 581 -27.91 31.13 8.56
CA LYS A 581 -28.05 32.49 9.13
C LYS A 581 -27.01 32.77 10.20
N GLN A 582 -26.12 31.82 10.49
CA GLN A 582 -25.24 31.85 11.66
C GLN A 582 -23.85 32.35 11.33
N HIS A 583 -23.43 32.35 10.05
CA HIS A 583 -22.11 32.82 9.68
C HIS A 583 -21.92 34.32 10.00
N PRO A 584 -20.81 34.75 10.65
CA PRO A 584 -20.61 36.14 11.06
C PRO A 584 -20.68 37.18 9.93
N LEU A 585 -20.33 36.75 8.71
CA LEU A 585 -20.33 37.59 7.50
C LEU A 585 -21.52 37.31 6.57
N ILE A 586 -22.59 36.65 7.04
CA ILE A 586 -23.69 36.18 6.17
C ILE A 586 -24.30 37.29 5.32
N ASN A 587 -24.51 38.50 5.88
CA ASN A 587 -25.08 39.62 5.13
C ASN A 587 -24.20 40.02 3.93
N GLN A 588 -22.89 40.14 4.13
CA GLN A 588 -21.95 40.46 3.04
C GLN A 588 -21.88 39.34 1.99
N ILE A 589 -21.99 38.08 2.44
CA ILE A 589 -22.00 36.92 1.55
C ILE A 589 -23.27 36.92 0.68
N CYS A 590 -24.43 37.21 1.26
CA CYS A 590 -25.70 37.31 0.54
C CYS A 590 -25.70 38.48 -0.44
N GLU A 591 -25.28 39.67 -0.03
CA GLU A 591 -25.13 40.83 -0.94
C GLU A 591 -24.20 40.50 -2.11
N LYS A 592 -23.08 39.82 -1.84
CA LYS A 592 -22.15 39.40 -2.89
C LYS A 592 -22.76 38.37 -3.82
N LEU A 593 -23.53 37.43 -3.29
CA LEU A 593 -24.23 36.42 -4.06
C LEU A 593 -25.27 37.06 -4.98
N GLU A 594 -26.06 38.02 -4.50
CA GLU A 594 -27.03 38.75 -5.32
C GLU A 594 -26.38 39.54 -6.47
N ASP A 595 -25.25 40.21 -6.21
CA ASP A 595 -24.41 40.85 -7.25
C ASP A 595 -24.00 39.82 -8.33
N LEU A 596 -23.48 38.67 -7.89
CA LEU A 596 -23.04 37.61 -8.80
C LEU A 596 -24.19 37.05 -9.64
N ILE A 597 -25.33 36.75 -9.02
CA ILE A 597 -26.53 36.25 -9.71
C ILE A 597 -27.01 37.27 -10.75
N THR A 598 -27.02 38.55 -10.41
CA THR A 598 -27.38 39.63 -11.35
C THR A 598 -26.44 39.66 -12.56
N ARG A 599 -25.13 39.54 -12.32
CA ARG A 599 -24.13 39.56 -13.40
C ARG A 599 -24.19 38.32 -14.29
N ILE A 600 -24.44 37.12 -13.73
CA ILE A 600 -24.56 35.91 -14.55
C ILE A 600 -25.88 35.86 -15.33
N LYS A 601 -26.97 36.45 -14.81
CA LYS A 601 -28.24 36.60 -15.55
C LYS A 601 -28.05 37.42 -16.84
N LEU A 602 -27.22 38.47 -16.80
CA LEU A 602 -26.92 39.30 -17.98
C LEU A 602 -26.24 38.52 -19.12
N ILE A 603 -25.52 37.44 -18.81
CA ILE A 603 -24.85 36.59 -19.80
C ILE A 603 -25.60 35.28 -20.08
N GLY A 604 -26.88 35.21 -19.69
CA GLY A 604 -27.79 34.12 -20.07
C GLY A 604 -28.01 33.04 -19.01
N TYR A 605 -27.68 33.30 -17.73
CA TYR A 605 -28.09 32.38 -16.65
C TYR A 605 -29.61 32.40 -16.47
N LEU A 606 -30.23 31.25 -16.62
CA LEU A 606 -31.64 31.01 -16.30
C LEU A 606 -31.71 29.98 -15.16
N PRO A 607 -32.26 30.32 -13.99
CA PRO A 607 -32.44 29.37 -12.90
C PRO A 607 -33.31 28.19 -13.36
N ASP A 608 -32.81 26.97 -13.17
CA ASP A 608 -33.56 25.77 -13.55
C ASP A 608 -34.60 25.42 -12.47
N SER A 609 -35.80 25.99 -12.56
CA SER A 609 -36.91 25.70 -11.63
C SER A 609 -37.28 24.20 -11.59
N SER A 610 -36.95 23.42 -12.63
CA SER A 610 -37.15 21.96 -12.66
C SER A 610 -36.20 21.19 -11.73
N SER A 611 -35.17 21.85 -11.19
CA SER A 611 -34.27 21.32 -10.17
C SER A 611 -34.86 21.44 -8.75
N VAL A 612 -35.89 22.25 -8.52
CA VAL A 612 -36.59 22.37 -7.23
C VAL A 612 -37.87 21.56 -7.27
N LEU A 613 -37.85 20.41 -6.60
CA LEU A 613 -38.92 19.41 -6.63
C LEU A 613 -39.92 19.58 -5.47
N HIS A 614 -40.10 20.82 -5.01
CA HIS A 614 -41.10 21.20 -4.01
C HIS A 614 -42.32 21.79 -4.72
N ASP A 615 -43.50 21.50 -4.19
CA ASP A 615 -44.77 22.06 -4.67
C ASP A 615 -44.95 23.48 -4.12
N VAL A 616 -44.19 24.41 -4.70
CA VAL A 616 -44.18 25.85 -4.37
C VAL A 616 -44.18 26.66 -5.67
N GLU A 617 -44.58 27.92 -5.60
CA GLU A 617 -44.61 28.82 -6.76
C GLU A 617 -43.22 28.98 -7.38
N ASP A 618 -43.16 29.21 -8.70
CA ASP A 618 -41.90 29.22 -9.44
C ASP A 618 -40.94 30.34 -8.99
N GLU A 619 -41.47 31.45 -8.49
CA GLU A 619 -40.70 32.54 -7.89
C GLU A 619 -39.98 32.09 -6.62
N GLN A 620 -40.66 31.31 -5.77
CA GLN A 620 -40.09 30.75 -4.55
C GLN A 620 -39.10 29.61 -4.85
N LYS A 621 -39.33 28.84 -5.92
CA LYS A 621 -38.35 27.88 -6.44
C LYS A 621 -37.04 28.59 -6.86
N GLN A 622 -37.14 29.74 -7.53
CA GLN A 622 -35.97 30.51 -7.94
C GLN A 622 -35.19 31.07 -6.73
N GLU A 623 -35.89 31.53 -5.70
CA GLU A 623 -35.27 32.02 -4.47
C GLU A 623 -34.47 30.91 -3.76
N TYR A 624 -35.02 29.70 -3.62
CA TYR A 624 -34.30 28.58 -3.04
C TYR A 624 -33.03 28.19 -3.81
N LEU A 625 -33.03 28.31 -5.14
CA LEU A 625 -31.86 28.00 -5.97
C LEU A 625 -30.72 29.00 -5.79
N ILE A 626 -31.02 30.26 -5.48
CA ILE A 626 -30.00 31.30 -5.31
C ILE A 626 -29.11 30.96 -4.11
N TYR A 627 -29.72 30.60 -2.99
CA TYR A 627 -29.04 30.41 -1.70
C TYR A 627 -28.52 28.99 -1.46
N HIS A 628 -28.28 28.21 -2.51
CA HIS A 628 -27.61 26.91 -2.35
C HIS A 628 -26.23 27.06 -1.70
N SER A 629 -25.85 26.08 -0.87
CA SER A 629 -24.63 26.16 -0.06
C SER A 629 -23.36 26.31 -0.88
N GLU A 630 -23.29 25.76 -2.09
CA GLU A 630 -22.13 25.98 -2.98
C GLU A 630 -21.95 27.45 -3.36
N LYS A 631 -23.05 28.14 -3.67
CA LYS A 631 -23.03 29.53 -4.12
C LYS A 631 -22.64 30.45 -2.97
N LEU A 632 -23.16 30.19 -1.76
CA LEU A 632 -22.75 30.88 -0.53
C LEU A 632 -21.26 30.70 -0.24
N ALA A 633 -20.78 29.46 -0.31
CA ALA A 633 -19.37 29.12 -0.11
C ALA A 633 -18.45 29.85 -1.12
N ILE A 634 -18.84 29.90 -2.39
CA ILE A 634 -18.08 30.61 -3.43
C ILE A 634 -18.10 32.12 -3.21
N SER A 635 -19.24 32.70 -2.85
CA SER A 635 -19.35 34.11 -2.51
C SER A 635 -18.43 34.49 -1.34
N PHE A 636 -18.41 33.68 -0.28
CA PHE A 636 -17.46 33.86 0.82
C PHE A 636 -16.00 33.74 0.34
N GLY A 637 -15.69 32.73 -0.47
CA GLY A 637 -14.36 32.57 -1.06
C GLY A 637 -13.90 33.78 -1.87
N LEU A 638 -14.80 34.41 -2.63
CA LEU A 638 -14.52 35.63 -3.39
C LEU A 638 -14.25 36.86 -2.51
N ILE A 639 -14.88 36.92 -1.33
CA ILE A 639 -14.67 38.01 -0.36
C ILE A 639 -13.35 37.82 0.39
N SER A 640 -13.05 36.59 0.82
CA SER A 640 -11.99 36.33 1.79
C SER A 640 -10.65 35.92 1.21
N LEU A 641 -10.60 35.44 -0.04
CA LEU A 641 -9.36 35.02 -0.70
C LEU A 641 -8.73 36.13 -1.57
N PRO A 642 -7.39 36.19 -1.68
CA PRO A 642 -6.70 37.19 -2.51
C PRO A 642 -7.18 37.20 -3.97
N SER A 643 -7.07 38.34 -4.65
CA SER A 643 -7.32 38.46 -6.09
C SER A 643 -6.47 37.45 -6.88
N GLY A 644 -7.08 36.68 -7.79
CA GLY A 644 -6.43 35.63 -8.58
C GLY A 644 -6.35 34.22 -7.96
N ALA A 645 -6.52 34.05 -6.64
CA ALA A 645 -6.39 32.73 -6.02
C ALA A 645 -7.50 31.74 -6.44
N PRO A 646 -7.23 30.44 -6.65
CA PRO A 646 -8.30 29.48 -6.88
C PRO A 646 -9.21 29.34 -5.64
N ILE A 647 -10.51 29.13 -5.85
CA ILE A 647 -11.47 28.89 -4.77
C ILE A 647 -11.76 27.39 -4.72
N HIS A 648 -11.45 26.75 -3.59
CA HIS A 648 -11.69 25.32 -3.39
C HIS A 648 -12.90 25.13 -2.48
N VAL A 649 -13.96 24.53 -3.01
CA VAL A 649 -15.18 24.20 -2.27
C VAL A 649 -15.39 22.70 -2.26
N MET A 650 -15.73 22.18 -1.09
CA MET A 650 -16.08 20.78 -0.87
C MET A 650 -17.58 20.68 -0.63
N LYS A 651 -18.23 19.65 -1.17
CA LYS A 651 -19.66 19.37 -1.00
C LYS A 651 -19.86 17.90 -0.64
N ASN A 652 -20.71 17.64 0.36
CA ASN A 652 -21.03 16.27 0.79
C ASN A 652 -21.94 15.53 -0.20
N LEU A 653 -22.77 16.25 -0.94
CA LEU A 653 -23.69 15.72 -1.96
C LEU A 653 -23.21 16.05 -3.37
N ARG A 654 -23.78 15.37 -4.37
CA ARG A 654 -23.59 15.72 -5.78
C ARG A 654 -24.08 17.16 -6.04
N VAL A 655 -23.30 17.94 -6.78
CA VAL A 655 -23.70 19.31 -7.20
C VAL A 655 -24.94 19.18 -8.10
N CYS A 656 -25.89 20.12 -8.03
CA CYS A 656 -27.06 20.10 -8.92
C CYS A 656 -26.76 20.78 -10.27
N ALA A 657 -27.57 20.52 -11.30
CA ALA A 657 -27.37 21.08 -12.64
C ALA A 657 -27.40 22.62 -12.65
N ASP A 658 -28.29 23.21 -11.85
CA ASP A 658 -28.37 24.66 -11.66
C ASP A 658 -27.08 25.25 -11.06
N CYS A 659 -26.63 24.72 -9.92
CA CYS A 659 -25.37 25.14 -9.29
C CYS A 659 -24.20 24.98 -10.25
N HIS A 660 -24.09 23.84 -10.94
CA HIS A 660 -23.02 23.61 -11.91
C HIS A 660 -23.00 24.70 -13.00
N THR A 661 -24.17 25.05 -13.54
CA THR A 661 -24.30 26.10 -14.57
C THR A 661 -23.99 27.48 -14.02
N ALA A 662 -24.52 27.81 -12.83
CA ALA A 662 -24.26 29.08 -12.17
C ALA A 662 -22.76 29.27 -11.88
N ILE A 663 -22.10 28.26 -11.31
CA ILE A 663 -20.67 28.32 -10.95
C ILE A 663 -19.80 28.47 -12.19
N LYS A 664 -20.15 27.78 -13.28
CA LYS A 664 -19.52 27.94 -14.59
C LYS A 664 -19.58 29.40 -15.04
N LEU A 665 -20.75 30.03 -15.00
CA LEU A 665 -20.90 31.44 -15.38
C LEU A 665 -20.24 32.41 -14.39
N ILE A 666 -20.25 32.10 -13.08
CA ILE A 666 -19.53 32.88 -12.07
C ILE A 666 -18.02 32.86 -12.36
N SER A 667 -17.45 31.72 -12.74
CA SER A 667 -16.03 31.62 -13.11
C SER A 667 -15.68 32.52 -14.31
N ASN A 668 -16.59 32.64 -15.27
CA ASN A 668 -16.43 33.52 -16.44
C ASN A 668 -16.46 35.00 -16.03
N VAL A 669 -17.49 35.39 -15.29
CA VAL A 669 -17.75 36.79 -14.88
C VAL A 669 -16.71 37.31 -13.91
N THR A 670 -16.18 36.45 -13.04
CA THR A 670 -15.18 36.84 -12.03
C THR A 670 -13.74 36.63 -12.52
N GLY A 671 -13.53 35.87 -13.59
CA GLY A 671 -12.20 35.45 -14.04
C GLY A 671 -11.48 34.54 -13.03
N ARG A 672 -12.21 33.90 -12.11
CA ARG A 672 -11.64 33.06 -11.05
C ARG A 672 -11.75 31.58 -11.40
N LYS A 673 -10.66 30.84 -11.17
CA LYS A 673 -10.67 29.38 -11.13
C LYS A 673 -11.42 28.92 -9.88
N ILE A 674 -12.47 28.13 -10.06
CA ILE A 674 -13.29 27.58 -8.97
C ILE A 674 -13.23 26.06 -9.08
N ILE A 675 -12.83 25.39 -8.01
CA ILE A 675 -12.72 23.94 -7.94
C ILE A 675 -13.74 23.46 -6.92
N VAL A 676 -14.73 22.69 -7.37
CA VAL A 676 -15.76 22.12 -6.51
C VAL A 676 -15.61 20.62 -6.50
N ARG A 677 -15.32 20.04 -5.34
CA ARG A 677 -15.39 18.59 -5.14
C ARG A 677 -16.77 18.24 -4.61
N ASP A 678 -17.48 17.42 -5.37
CA ASP A 678 -18.72 16.80 -4.91
C ASP A 678 -18.47 15.38 -4.38
N ALA A 679 -19.56 14.66 -4.03
CA ALA A 679 -19.48 13.29 -3.53
C ALA A 679 -18.75 12.31 -4.48
N ASN A 680 -18.69 12.60 -5.77
CA ASN A 680 -18.20 11.70 -6.80
C ASN A 680 -16.90 12.19 -7.45
N ARG A 681 -16.73 13.50 -7.64
CA ARG A 681 -15.66 14.04 -8.50
C ARG A 681 -15.31 15.50 -8.22
N PHE A 682 -14.24 15.95 -8.87
CA PHE A 682 -13.90 17.36 -8.99
C PHE A 682 -14.50 17.98 -10.26
N HIS A 683 -15.03 19.18 -10.10
CA HIS A 683 -15.44 20.08 -11.16
C HIS A 683 -14.52 21.28 -11.13
N CYS A 684 -13.65 21.41 -12.13
CA CYS A 684 -12.79 22.57 -12.27
C CYS A 684 -13.41 23.55 -13.26
N PHE A 685 -13.95 24.65 -12.73
CA PHE A 685 -14.54 25.73 -13.50
C PHE A 685 -13.50 26.80 -13.80
N ASN A 686 -13.30 27.08 -15.07
CA ASN A 686 -12.37 28.11 -15.52
C ASN A 686 -12.91 28.78 -16.79
N HIS A 687 -12.99 30.11 -16.78
CA HIS A 687 -13.44 30.92 -17.92
C HIS A 687 -14.75 30.43 -18.57
N GLY A 688 -15.74 30.00 -17.78
CA GLY A 688 -17.03 29.55 -18.32
C GLY A 688 -17.03 28.12 -18.87
N ALA A 689 -15.97 27.36 -18.69
CA ALA A 689 -15.91 25.92 -18.97
C ALA A 689 -15.74 25.12 -17.67
N CYS A 690 -16.19 23.86 -17.68
CA CYS A 690 -15.94 22.90 -16.61
C CYS A 690 -15.13 21.72 -17.15
N SER A 691 -14.22 21.16 -16.36
CA SER A 691 -13.43 19.98 -16.72
C SER A 691 -14.26 18.75 -17.10
N CYS A 692 -15.53 18.69 -16.70
CA CYS A 692 -16.45 17.61 -17.08
C CYS A 692 -17.10 17.77 -18.47
N ASN A 693 -16.87 18.87 -19.19
CA ASN A 693 -17.51 19.20 -20.48
C ASN A 693 -19.05 19.12 -20.45
N ASP A 694 -19.66 19.46 -19.30
CA ASP A 694 -21.10 19.32 -19.04
C ASP A 694 -21.64 17.87 -19.21
N TYR A 695 -20.74 16.88 -19.25
CA TYR A 695 -21.04 15.46 -19.39
C TYR A 695 -20.67 14.72 -18.07
N TRP A 696 -21.60 14.72 -17.11
CA TRP A 696 -21.35 14.19 -15.75
C TRP A 696 -22.52 13.43 -15.16
#